data_AF-A0ABD3CMK7-F1
#
_entry.id   AF-A0ABD3CMK7-F1
#
_cell.length_a   1.000
_cell.length_b   1.000
_cell.length_c   1.000
_cell.angle_alpha   90.00
_cell.angle_beta   90.00
_cell.angle_gamma   90.00
#
_symmetry.space_group_name_H-M   'P 1'
#
loop_
_entity.id
_entity.type
_entity.pdbx_description
1 polymer ?
#
loop_
_entity_poly.entity_id
_entity_poly.type
_entity_poly.pdbx_seq_one_letter_code
_entity_poly.pdbx_strand_id
1 'polypeptide(L)'
;MAGGGGLVPGAAGNAVRIVVAGDAKTGKSSLIVTAAAENFLSNVPPVLPPTRLPEDLYPDRVPVTIIDTSSSTENRGKLVEELTRADAVVLTYACDRPETLERLSSYWLPELRRLEIRVPVIVVGCMLDKRGDQQPVSLEQVMSPIMQQFREIETCIECSALNHIQIPEVFYYAQKAVLHPTAPLFDQEQQVLKPRCVRALKRIFILCDHDRDGALSDAELNDFQVKCFNAPLQPSEIVGVKRVVQEKLREGVDDRGLTLTGFLFLHALFIEKGRLETTWTVLRKFGYNNEIRLREDQFTPPIKRYPDQSVELTNEAVEFLRKIFITYDVDCDGALRSAELEDLFSTAPENPFDEAPYAEATEKTALEGLSLDGFISMWALMTLLDPIRSVESLVYIGYGGDPSSAIHVTRRRRLDRKKQQSERTVYQCFVFGPKESGKSALLNSFIGRSFPEEYVATIGDRYAVNVVHQPSGPTKTLVLREIPEDGVKEFLSKKEALSACDVAVFVHDSSREPSWQKATEMLVDVASQGEATGYEVPCLIVAAKDDLDPYLTEIQDSTRVSQDMGIEAPIPLSTKLGDFSNIFHRIVRAAEHPHLSIPETSAGKTRKQYHRIVNRSLVFISVGAAVAVVGMAAYRVYAARKNSSS
;
A
#
# COMPACT_ATOMS: atom_id res chain seq x y z
N MET A 1 8.69 43.40 2.24
CA MET A 1 8.55 43.42 0.77
C MET A 1 8.25 42.00 0.33
N ALA A 2 7.28 41.86 -0.57
CA ALA A 2 6.57 40.64 -0.90
C ALA A 2 7.47 39.53 -1.50
N GLY A 3 7.55 38.39 -0.81
CA GLY A 3 8.07 37.14 -1.35
C GLY A 3 6.90 36.28 -1.82
N GLY A 4 6.66 36.26 -3.13
CA GLY A 4 5.68 35.35 -3.74
C GLY A 4 6.21 33.93 -3.72
N GLY A 5 5.72 33.12 -2.78
CA GLY A 5 5.93 31.67 -2.79
C GLY A 5 5.27 31.06 -4.01
N GLY A 6 6.08 30.59 -4.96
CA GLY A 6 5.62 29.79 -6.09
C GLY A 6 5.00 28.50 -5.60
N LEU A 7 3.70 28.34 -5.83
CA LEU A 7 2.91 27.15 -5.57
C LEU A 7 3.60 25.92 -6.20
N VAL A 8 4.00 24.97 -5.36
CA VAL A 8 4.36 23.62 -5.80
C VAL A 8 3.05 22.87 -6.11
N PRO A 9 2.82 22.43 -7.35
CA PRO A 9 1.59 21.72 -7.71
C PRO A 9 1.66 20.31 -7.10
N GLY A 10 0.61 19.97 -6.35
CA GLY A 10 0.44 18.62 -5.79
C GLY A 10 -0.33 18.57 -4.46
N ALA A 11 -0.94 19.68 -4.07
CA ALA A 11 -2.14 19.69 -3.23
C ALA A 11 -3.24 20.42 -4.01
N ALA A 12 -3.79 19.79 -5.04
CA ALA A 12 -5.02 20.27 -5.63
C ALA A 12 -6.15 20.11 -4.60
N GLY A 13 -6.55 21.19 -3.92
CA GLY A 13 -7.97 21.46 -3.68
C GLY A 13 -8.68 20.95 -2.42
N ASN A 14 -8.02 20.62 -1.31
CA ASN A 14 -8.76 20.34 -0.05
C ASN A 14 -8.91 21.61 0.80
N ALA A 15 -10.12 22.19 0.79
CA ALA A 15 -10.51 23.23 1.73
C ALA A 15 -10.50 22.67 3.17
N VAL A 16 -10.02 23.45 4.14
CA VAL A 16 -9.98 23.05 5.55
C VAL A 16 -11.32 23.34 6.22
N ARG A 17 -11.93 22.33 6.82
CA ARG A 17 -13.16 22.42 7.61
C ARG A 17 -12.83 22.49 9.11
N ILE A 18 -13.10 23.64 9.71
CA ILE A 18 -12.91 23.85 11.14
C ILE A 18 -14.27 23.83 11.84
N VAL A 19 -14.44 22.95 12.82
CA VAL A 19 -15.67 22.88 13.63
C VAL A 19 -15.43 23.56 14.97
N VAL A 20 -16.26 24.57 15.28
CA VAL A 20 -16.22 25.28 16.56
C VAL A 20 -17.22 24.64 17.51
N ALA A 21 -16.71 24.00 18.57
CA ALA A 21 -17.48 23.30 19.58
C ALA A 21 -17.23 23.87 20.98
N GLY A 22 -18.05 23.47 21.95
CA GLY A 22 -17.98 23.97 23.32
C GLY A 22 -19.34 24.26 23.91
N ASP A 23 -19.34 24.56 25.21
CA ASP A 23 -20.55 24.78 26.00
C ASP A 23 -21.41 25.96 25.51
N ALA A 24 -22.65 26.02 26.01
CA ALA A 24 -23.51 27.14 25.72
C ALA A 24 -22.88 28.46 26.20
N LYS A 25 -22.99 29.51 25.37
CA LYS A 25 -22.52 30.87 25.66
C LYS A 25 -20.99 31.01 25.86
N THR A 26 -20.18 30.09 25.34
CA THR A 26 -18.71 30.21 25.36
C THR A 26 -18.15 31.16 24.30
N GLY A 27 -18.98 31.84 23.51
CA GLY A 27 -18.51 32.83 22.53
C GLY A 27 -18.21 32.29 21.13
N LYS A 28 -18.62 31.05 20.80
CA LYS A 28 -18.44 30.42 19.48
C LYS A 28 -18.83 31.32 18.29
N SER A 29 -20.09 31.75 18.25
CA SER A 29 -20.60 32.55 17.14
C SER A 29 -19.93 33.93 17.07
N SER A 30 -19.66 34.56 18.22
CA SER A 30 -18.95 35.85 18.27
C SER A 30 -17.52 35.73 17.73
N LEU A 31 -16.80 34.67 18.09
CA LEU A 31 -15.46 34.37 17.56
C LEU A 31 -15.47 34.27 16.03
N ILE A 32 -16.43 33.53 15.46
CA ILE A 32 -16.54 33.32 14.01
C ILE A 32 -16.91 34.61 13.27
N VAL A 33 -17.91 35.35 13.76
CA VAL A 33 -18.32 36.62 13.15
C VAL A 33 -17.17 37.61 13.13
N THR A 34 -16.47 37.77 14.25
CA THR A 34 -15.36 38.73 14.34
C THR A 34 -14.20 38.34 13.42
N ALA A 35 -13.93 37.04 13.26
CA ALA A 35 -12.92 36.57 12.31
C ALA A 35 -13.31 36.82 10.84
N ALA A 36 -14.60 36.70 10.50
CA ALA A 36 -15.07 36.86 9.12
C ALA A 36 -15.34 38.31 8.71
N ALA A 37 -15.81 39.15 9.63
CA ALA A 37 -16.25 40.52 9.35
C ALA A 37 -15.26 41.60 9.81
N GLU A 38 -14.16 41.19 10.47
CA GLU A 38 -13.17 42.07 11.12
C GLU A 38 -13.77 43.09 12.10
N ASN A 39 -15.02 42.89 12.53
CA ASN A 39 -15.77 43.77 13.42
C ASN A 39 -16.57 42.96 14.44
N PHE A 40 -16.66 43.45 15.67
CA PHE A 40 -17.53 42.86 16.69
C PHE A 40 -19.00 43.24 16.47
N LEU A 41 -19.89 42.25 16.52
CA LEU A 41 -21.35 42.47 16.49
C LEU A 41 -21.95 42.16 17.86
N SER A 42 -22.77 43.06 18.39
CA SER A 42 -23.45 42.89 19.68
C SER A 42 -24.62 41.90 19.62
N ASN A 43 -25.26 41.75 18.46
CA ASN A 43 -26.39 40.84 18.24
C ASN A 43 -26.00 39.73 17.26
N VAL A 44 -25.38 38.66 17.75
CA VAL A 44 -24.98 37.50 16.96
C VAL A 44 -26.04 36.39 17.06
N PRO A 45 -26.46 35.77 15.94
CA PRO A 45 -27.33 34.58 15.98
C PRO A 45 -26.72 33.46 16.84
N PRO A 46 -27.55 32.61 17.49
CA PRO A 46 -27.05 31.52 18.34
C PRO A 46 -26.18 30.47 17.63
N VAL A 47 -26.39 30.30 16.31
CA VAL A 47 -25.61 29.42 15.44
C VAL A 47 -25.54 30.09 14.07
N LEU A 48 -24.35 30.18 13.49
CA LEU A 48 -24.12 30.74 12.15
C LEU A 48 -24.23 29.68 11.04
N PRO A 49 -24.56 30.08 9.79
CA PRO A 49 -24.34 29.22 8.64
C PRO A 49 -22.84 28.96 8.41
N PRO A 50 -22.48 27.93 7.62
CA PRO A 50 -21.10 27.68 7.22
C PRO A 50 -20.42 28.96 6.70
N THR A 51 -19.36 29.38 7.37
CA THR A 51 -18.68 30.65 7.11
C THR A 51 -17.37 30.39 6.40
N ARG A 52 -17.18 30.93 5.20
CA ARG A 52 -15.92 30.82 4.45
C ARG A 52 -15.05 32.04 4.71
N LEU A 53 -13.81 31.82 5.13
CA LEU A 53 -12.82 32.88 5.24
C LEU A 53 -12.20 33.19 3.86
N PRO A 54 -11.74 34.43 3.62
CA PRO A 54 -10.99 34.78 2.41
C PRO A 54 -9.74 33.92 2.24
N GLU A 55 -9.44 33.50 1.00
CA GLU A 55 -8.28 32.64 0.71
C GLU A 55 -6.95 33.35 0.98
N ASP A 56 -6.88 34.66 0.84
CA ASP A 56 -5.70 35.48 1.05
C ASP A 56 -5.44 35.87 2.52
N LEU A 57 -6.34 35.46 3.43
CA LEU A 57 -6.22 35.77 4.85
C LEU A 57 -4.99 35.13 5.49
N TYR A 58 -4.54 33.96 4.99
CA TYR A 58 -3.40 33.22 5.52
C TYR A 58 -2.32 32.94 4.45
N PRO A 59 -1.04 32.84 4.85
CA PRO A 59 0.08 32.67 3.91
C PRO A 59 -0.06 31.44 2.98
N ASP A 60 -0.64 30.36 3.48
CA ASP A 60 -0.79 29.08 2.75
C ASP A 60 -1.86 29.13 1.64
N ARG A 61 -2.73 30.15 1.65
CA ARG A 61 -3.81 30.35 0.67
C ARG A 61 -4.77 29.16 0.50
N VAL A 62 -4.97 28.39 1.56
CA VAL A 62 -5.92 27.27 1.57
C VAL A 62 -7.30 27.77 2.02
N PRO A 63 -8.40 27.48 1.30
CA PRO A 63 -9.74 27.90 1.70
C PRO A 63 -10.13 27.31 3.06
N VAL A 64 -10.66 28.13 3.96
CA VAL A 64 -11.13 27.70 5.29
C VAL A 64 -12.64 27.86 5.39
N THR A 65 -13.34 26.79 5.79
CA THR A 65 -14.77 26.81 6.12
C THR A 65 -14.95 26.54 7.61
N ILE A 66 -15.49 27.51 8.33
CA ILE A 66 -15.79 27.39 9.76
C ILE A 66 -17.25 27.00 9.96
N ILE A 67 -17.47 26.09 10.90
CA ILE A 67 -18.77 25.55 11.27
C ILE A 67 -19.05 25.85 12.72
N ASP A 68 -20.05 26.71 12.92
CA ASP A 68 -20.61 26.96 14.23
C ASP A 68 -21.54 25.81 14.63
N THR A 69 -21.45 25.37 15.88
CA THR A 69 -22.26 24.26 16.39
C THR A 69 -23.16 24.70 17.54
N SER A 70 -24.35 24.11 17.60
CA SER A 70 -25.26 24.32 18.72
C SER A 70 -24.83 23.48 19.93
N SER A 71 -24.95 24.06 21.12
CA SER A 71 -24.79 23.34 22.38
C SER A 71 -26.11 22.71 22.88
N SER A 72 -27.21 22.77 22.11
CA SER A 72 -28.49 22.19 22.52
C SER A 72 -28.52 20.67 22.38
N THR A 73 -29.16 20.00 23.32
CA THR A 73 -29.31 18.53 23.33
C THR A 73 -30.05 17.99 22.11
N GLU A 74 -31.02 18.75 21.60
CA GLU A 74 -31.79 18.44 20.38
C GLU A 74 -30.91 18.38 19.12
N ASN A 75 -29.83 19.17 19.07
CA ASN A 75 -28.92 19.23 17.93
C ASN A 75 -27.70 18.31 18.06
N ARG A 76 -27.69 17.40 19.06
CA ARG A 76 -26.55 16.52 19.32
C ARG A 76 -26.21 15.62 18.13
N GLY A 77 -27.19 15.11 17.40
CA GLY A 77 -26.95 14.32 16.19
C GLY A 77 -26.18 15.09 15.12
N LYS A 78 -26.55 16.36 14.90
CA LYS A 78 -25.87 17.25 13.96
C LYS A 78 -24.46 17.60 14.43
N LEU A 79 -24.27 17.87 15.72
CA LEU A 79 -22.93 18.10 16.29
C LEU A 79 -21.98 16.94 15.99
N VAL A 80 -22.44 15.70 16.21
CA VAL A 80 -21.65 14.49 15.91
C VAL A 80 -21.32 14.40 14.42
N GLU A 81 -22.30 14.61 13.54
CA GLU A 81 -22.06 14.61 12.09
C GLU A 81 -20.99 15.64 11.68
N GLU A 82 -21.07 16.86 12.23
CA GLU A 82 -20.11 17.91 11.92
C GLU A 82 -18.71 17.59 12.44
N LEU A 83 -18.60 17.11 13.69
CA LEU A 83 -17.32 16.71 14.28
C LEU A 83 -16.65 15.56 13.50
N THR A 84 -17.42 14.56 13.07
CA THR A 84 -16.90 13.43 12.26
C THR A 84 -16.32 13.89 10.92
N ARG A 85 -16.78 15.02 10.40
CA ARG A 85 -16.31 15.59 9.12
C ARG A 85 -15.25 16.67 9.30
N ALA A 86 -14.93 17.06 10.53
CA ALA A 86 -13.99 18.13 10.83
C ALA A 86 -12.58 17.75 10.37
N ASP A 87 -11.81 18.73 9.88
CA ASP A 87 -10.36 18.62 9.70
C ASP A 87 -9.61 19.15 10.92
N ALA A 88 -10.22 20.06 11.69
CA ALA A 88 -9.78 20.52 13.00
C ALA A 88 -10.97 20.93 13.87
N VAL A 89 -10.80 20.85 15.19
CA VAL A 89 -11.80 21.30 16.16
C VAL A 89 -11.27 22.51 16.93
N VAL A 90 -12.02 23.60 16.93
CA VAL A 90 -11.81 24.71 17.86
C VAL A 90 -12.73 24.50 19.05
N LEU A 91 -12.17 24.15 20.20
CA LEU A 91 -12.91 23.82 21.41
C LEU A 91 -12.91 25.01 22.38
N THR A 92 -14.06 25.62 22.56
CA THR A 92 -14.20 26.89 23.29
C THR A 92 -14.61 26.71 24.75
N TYR A 93 -14.01 27.52 25.63
CA TYR A 93 -14.48 27.82 26.98
C TYR A 93 -14.58 29.34 27.17
N ALA A 94 -15.24 29.80 28.23
CA ALA A 94 -15.33 31.23 28.54
C ALA A 94 -14.40 31.58 29.69
N CYS A 95 -13.55 32.62 29.50
CA CYS A 95 -12.56 33.05 30.49
C CYS A 95 -13.17 33.56 31.80
N ASP A 96 -14.44 33.96 31.77
CA ASP A 96 -15.24 34.43 32.92
C ASP A 96 -16.01 33.30 33.62
N ARG A 97 -15.95 32.06 33.12
CA ARG A 97 -16.71 30.90 33.63
C ARG A 97 -15.83 29.66 33.80
N PRO A 98 -15.18 29.50 34.96
CA PRO A 98 -14.28 28.36 35.25
C PRO A 98 -14.91 26.99 35.02
N GLU A 99 -16.22 26.84 35.23
CA GLU A 99 -16.94 25.58 35.02
C GLU A 99 -16.90 25.11 33.55
N THR A 100 -16.78 26.04 32.59
CA THR A 100 -16.66 25.69 31.17
C THR A 100 -15.26 25.18 30.81
N LEU A 101 -14.25 25.59 31.57
CA LEU A 101 -12.87 25.11 31.46
C LEU A 101 -12.73 23.69 32.00
N GLU A 102 -13.32 23.41 33.17
CA GLU A 102 -13.36 22.06 33.76
C GLU A 102 -14.09 21.04 32.86
N ARG A 103 -15.06 21.52 32.07
CA ARG A 103 -15.79 20.69 31.11
C ARG A 103 -14.99 20.27 29.89
N LEU A 104 -13.82 20.87 29.64
CA LEU A 104 -12.91 20.40 28.59
C LEU A 104 -12.43 18.98 28.90
N SER A 105 -11.86 18.78 30.09
CA SER A 105 -11.30 17.48 30.53
C SER A 105 -12.36 16.49 31.00
N SER A 106 -13.48 16.96 31.56
CA SER A 106 -14.52 16.08 32.11
C SER A 106 -15.58 15.64 31.10
N TYR A 107 -15.74 16.37 29.98
CA TYR A 107 -16.77 16.06 28.99
C TYR A 107 -16.26 16.13 27.55
N TRP A 108 -15.79 17.29 27.08
CA TRP A 108 -15.58 17.51 25.65
C TRP A 108 -14.45 16.65 25.06
N LEU A 109 -13.27 16.64 25.67
CA LEU A 109 -12.14 15.85 25.17
C LEU A 109 -12.40 14.33 25.28
N PRO A 110 -12.93 13.78 26.40
CA PRO A 110 -13.38 12.39 26.45
C PRO A 110 -14.45 12.05 25.40
N GLU A 111 -15.37 12.97 25.12
CA GLU A 111 -16.43 12.76 24.12
C GLU A 111 -15.87 12.73 22.70
N LEU A 112 -14.90 13.59 22.36
CA LEU A 112 -14.20 13.54 21.07
C LEU A 112 -13.52 12.18 20.87
N ARG A 113 -12.85 11.66 21.90
CA ARG A 113 -12.24 10.31 21.86
C ARG A 113 -13.29 9.21 21.71
N ARG A 114 -14.42 9.30 22.43
CA ARG A 114 -15.52 8.33 22.34
C ARG A 114 -16.16 8.30 20.95
N LEU A 115 -16.14 9.43 20.25
CA LEU A 115 -16.60 9.57 18.86
C LEU A 115 -15.51 9.23 17.83
N GLU A 116 -14.32 8.79 18.27
CA GLU A 116 -13.17 8.47 17.42
C GLU A 116 -12.69 9.64 16.55
N ILE A 117 -12.87 10.88 17.04
CA ILE A 117 -12.39 12.09 16.37
C ILE A 117 -10.87 12.22 16.59
N ARG A 118 -10.09 12.05 15.51
CA ARG A 118 -8.61 12.06 15.55
C ARG A 118 -7.97 13.32 14.95
N VAL A 119 -8.75 14.39 14.78
CA VAL A 119 -8.26 15.65 14.22
C VAL A 119 -7.67 16.57 15.30
N PRO A 120 -6.76 17.49 14.94
CA PRO A 120 -6.18 18.42 15.90
C PRO A 120 -7.23 19.30 16.58
N VAL A 121 -7.01 19.56 17.87
CA VAL A 121 -7.87 20.39 18.72
C VAL A 121 -7.12 21.67 19.10
N ILE A 122 -7.74 22.82 18.83
CA ILE A 122 -7.30 24.13 19.32
C ILE A 122 -8.23 24.53 20.46
N VAL A 123 -7.70 24.63 21.68
CA VAL A 123 -8.49 25.05 22.84
C VAL A 123 -8.51 26.58 22.90
N VAL A 124 -9.69 27.18 23.02
CA VAL A 124 -9.87 28.63 22.94
C VAL A 124 -10.64 29.18 24.13
N GLY A 125 -9.99 30.05 24.91
CA GLY A 125 -10.60 30.82 25.97
C GLY A 125 -11.17 32.13 25.44
N CYS A 126 -12.48 32.20 25.26
CA CYS A 126 -13.15 33.39 24.76
C CYS A 126 -13.45 34.39 25.88
N MET A 127 -13.84 35.62 25.50
CA MET A 127 -14.27 36.69 26.42
C MET A 127 -13.20 37.07 27.45
N LEU A 128 -11.93 37.11 27.03
CA LEU A 128 -10.82 37.50 27.90
C LEU A 128 -11.04 38.88 28.56
N ASP A 129 -11.76 39.78 27.89
CA ASP A 129 -12.17 41.10 28.39
C ASP A 129 -13.05 41.07 29.66
N LYS A 130 -13.69 39.94 29.96
CA LYS A 130 -14.54 39.77 31.16
C LYS A 130 -13.82 39.13 32.34
N ARG A 131 -12.56 38.70 32.16
CA ARG A 131 -11.76 38.15 33.26
C ARG A 131 -11.48 39.27 34.27
N GLY A 132 -11.91 39.08 35.52
CA GLY A 132 -11.66 40.06 36.59
C GLY A 132 -10.18 40.09 37.01
N ASP A 133 -9.67 41.28 37.36
CA ASP A 133 -8.29 41.51 37.82
C ASP A 133 -7.87 40.71 39.07
N GLN A 134 -8.83 40.08 39.77
CA GLN A 134 -8.60 39.35 41.01
C GLN A 134 -8.18 37.88 40.84
N GLN A 135 -8.10 37.37 39.60
CA GLN A 135 -7.65 35.99 39.31
C GLN A 135 -6.68 35.95 38.12
N PRO A 136 -5.40 36.31 38.31
CA PRO A 136 -4.35 36.02 37.33
C PRO A 136 -3.99 34.54 37.42
N VAL A 137 -4.89 33.66 36.96
CA VAL A 137 -4.56 32.25 36.78
C VAL A 137 -3.72 32.16 35.50
N SER A 138 -2.49 31.69 35.61
CA SER A 138 -1.65 31.46 34.44
C SER A 138 -2.27 30.36 33.58
N LEU A 139 -2.64 30.69 32.34
CA LEU A 139 -3.17 29.75 31.35
C LEU A 139 -2.26 28.51 31.26
N GLU A 140 -0.95 28.72 31.28
CA GLU A 140 0.05 27.66 31.20
C GLU A 140 -0.05 26.67 32.36
N GLN A 141 -0.26 27.16 33.59
CA GLN A 141 -0.39 26.30 34.78
C GLN A 141 -1.64 25.42 34.73
N VAL A 142 -2.72 25.89 34.14
CA VAL A 142 -3.97 25.12 34.05
C VAL A 142 -4.00 24.21 32.83
N MET A 143 -3.49 24.68 31.69
CA MET A 143 -3.52 23.91 30.44
C MET A 143 -2.45 22.84 30.37
N SER A 144 -1.28 23.04 30.99
CA SER A 144 -0.19 22.05 30.97
C SER A 144 -0.62 20.63 31.36
N PRO A 145 -1.32 20.39 32.50
CA PRO A 145 -1.77 19.04 32.84
C PRO A 145 -2.84 18.49 31.88
N ILE A 146 -3.70 19.35 31.32
CA ILE A 146 -4.73 18.94 30.35
C ILE A 146 -4.06 18.51 29.04
N MET A 147 -3.10 19.27 28.52
CA MET A 147 -2.38 18.94 27.29
C MET A 147 -1.53 17.66 27.43
N GLN A 148 -1.00 17.38 28.63
CA GLN A 148 -0.34 16.11 28.91
C GLN A 148 -1.31 14.92 28.85
N GLN A 149 -2.54 15.10 29.31
CA GLN A 149 -3.59 14.07 29.27
C GLN A 149 -4.23 13.92 27.88
N PHE A 150 -4.30 15.02 27.12
CA PHE A 150 -5.00 15.13 25.83
C PHE A 150 -4.05 15.63 24.73
N ARG A 151 -3.33 14.69 24.13
CA ARG A 151 -2.32 14.93 23.08
C ARG A 151 -2.89 15.45 21.76
N GLU A 152 -4.19 15.31 21.56
CA GLU A 152 -4.91 15.91 20.44
C GLU A 152 -4.96 17.45 20.50
N ILE A 153 -4.67 18.05 21.67
CA ILE A 153 -4.58 19.51 21.82
C ILE A 153 -3.23 19.99 21.27
N GLU A 154 -3.28 20.75 20.18
CA GLU A 154 -2.07 21.32 19.56
C GLU A 154 -1.65 22.63 20.23
N THR A 155 -2.60 23.50 20.56
CA THR A 155 -2.33 24.75 21.27
C THR A 155 -3.57 25.28 22.00
N CYS A 156 -3.31 26.17 22.97
CA CYS A 156 -4.32 26.87 23.74
C CYS A 156 -4.18 28.39 23.52
N ILE A 157 -5.27 29.07 23.19
CA ILE A 157 -5.28 30.49 22.87
C ILE A 157 -6.39 31.17 23.66
N GLU A 158 -6.08 32.29 24.33
CA GLU A 158 -7.10 33.16 24.92
C GLU A 158 -7.35 34.35 24.00
N CYS A 159 -8.62 34.68 23.77
CA CYS A 159 -9.02 35.71 22.81
C CYS A 159 -10.16 36.58 23.34
N SER A 160 -10.26 37.80 22.83
CA SER A 160 -11.41 38.68 23.05
C SER A 160 -11.94 39.16 21.70
N ALA A 161 -13.16 38.73 21.37
CA ALA A 161 -13.85 39.20 20.18
C ALA A 161 -14.21 40.69 20.26
N LEU A 162 -14.48 41.20 21.47
CA LEU A 162 -14.80 42.61 21.70
C LEU A 162 -13.58 43.52 21.47
N ASN A 163 -12.42 43.12 21.99
CA ASN A 163 -11.18 43.90 21.91
C ASN A 163 -10.29 43.49 20.72
N HIS A 164 -10.76 42.59 19.84
CA HIS A 164 -10.00 42.07 18.70
C HIS A 164 -8.64 41.42 19.08
N ILE A 165 -8.59 40.74 20.22
CA ILE A 165 -7.38 40.09 20.73
C ILE A 165 -7.33 38.65 20.23
N GLN A 166 -6.25 38.30 19.51
CA GLN A 166 -5.89 36.95 19.08
C GLN A 166 -6.92 36.19 18.21
N ILE A 167 -7.87 36.91 17.58
CA ILE A 167 -8.94 36.29 16.78
C ILE A 167 -8.40 35.64 15.49
N PRO A 168 -7.58 36.31 14.66
CA PRO A 168 -6.99 35.68 13.47
C PRO A 168 -6.14 34.44 13.80
N GLU A 169 -5.43 34.48 14.92
CA GLU A 169 -4.50 33.45 15.38
C GLU A 169 -5.21 32.13 15.65
N VAL A 170 -6.44 32.15 16.19
CA VAL A 170 -7.21 30.92 16.46
C VAL A 170 -7.37 30.07 15.20
N PHE A 171 -7.87 30.69 14.13
CA PHE A 171 -8.15 29.98 12.88
C PHE A 171 -6.88 29.76 12.05
N TYR A 172 -5.85 30.62 12.21
CA TYR A 172 -4.52 30.38 11.66
C TYR A 172 -3.86 29.13 12.23
N TYR A 173 -3.83 28.97 13.56
CA TYR A 173 -3.25 27.79 14.20
C TYR A 173 -4.07 26.52 13.93
N ALA A 174 -5.40 26.63 13.86
CA ALA A 174 -6.26 25.53 13.45
C ALA A 174 -5.95 25.06 12.01
N GLN A 175 -5.82 25.99 11.06
CA GLN A 175 -5.40 25.65 9.69
C GLN A 175 -4.01 25.02 9.68
N LYS A 176 -3.04 25.62 10.39
CA LYS A 176 -1.67 25.11 10.45
C LYS A 176 -1.58 23.70 11.03
N ALA A 177 -2.35 23.38 12.07
CA ALA A 177 -2.36 22.04 12.64
C ALA A 177 -2.79 20.96 11.62
N VAL A 178 -3.72 21.31 10.72
CA VAL A 178 -4.14 20.44 9.61
C VAL A 178 -3.07 20.36 8.53
N LEU A 179 -2.51 21.51 8.15
CA LEU A 179 -1.52 21.60 7.09
C LEU A 179 -0.14 21.13 7.51
N HIS A 180 0.17 21.01 8.79
CA HIS A 180 1.50 20.68 9.29
C HIS A 180 1.40 19.81 10.55
N PRO A 181 0.83 18.59 10.46
CA PRO A 181 0.54 17.79 11.63
C PRO A 181 1.83 17.38 12.37
N THR A 182 1.79 17.47 13.70
CA THR A 182 2.92 17.09 14.57
C THR A 182 3.05 15.58 14.70
N ALA A 183 1.91 14.89 14.80
CA ALA A 183 1.80 13.47 15.11
C ALA A 183 2.65 12.51 14.25
N PRO A 184 2.81 12.68 12.92
CA PRO A 184 3.66 11.78 12.13
C PRO A 184 5.16 12.10 12.25
N LEU A 185 5.53 13.32 12.65
CA LEU A 185 6.93 13.76 12.71
C LEU A 185 7.62 13.37 14.03
N PHE A 186 6.93 13.57 15.15
CA PHE A 186 7.57 13.64 16.46
C PHE A 186 6.76 12.91 17.53
N ASP A 187 7.47 12.20 18.40
CA ASP A 187 6.92 11.60 19.60
C ASP A 187 7.10 12.59 20.76
N GLN A 188 5.99 13.19 21.21
CA GLN A 188 6.01 14.16 22.30
C GLN A 188 6.33 13.54 23.66
N GLU A 189 6.18 12.22 23.85
CA GLU A 189 6.49 11.57 25.13
C GLU A 189 7.99 11.31 25.24
N GLN A 190 8.56 10.75 24.18
CA GLN A 190 9.98 10.42 24.13
C GLN A 190 10.85 11.63 23.73
N GLN A 191 10.24 12.72 23.26
CA GLN A 191 10.93 13.91 22.73
C GLN A 191 11.93 13.55 21.61
N VAL A 192 11.50 12.67 20.70
CA VAL A 192 12.31 12.23 19.55
C VAL A 192 11.52 12.24 18.26
N LEU A 193 12.22 12.34 17.15
CA LEU A 193 11.63 12.13 15.82
C LEU A 193 11.12 10.69 15.71
N LYS A 194 9.93 10.52 15.11
CA LYS A 194 9.40 9.18 14.85
C LYS A 194 10.24 8.45 13.80
N PRO A 195 10.33 7.11 13.86
CA PRO A 195 11.16 6.33 12.94
C PRO A 195 10.93 6.67 11.46
N ARG A 196 9.68 6.74 11.02
CA ARG A 196 9.35 7.08 9.62
C ARG A 196 9.83 8.47 9.20
N CYS A 197 9.76 9.46 10.10
CA CYS A 197 10.28 10.80 9.85
C CYS A 197 11.82 10.79 9.72
N VAL A 198 12.51 10.05 10.61
CA VAL A 198 13.96 9.86 10.55
C VAL A 198 14.37 9.23 9.22
N ARG A 199 13.70 8.16 8.78
CA ARG A 199 13.99 7.49 7.51
C ARG A 199 13.78 8.40 6.29
N ALA A 200 12.71 9.19 6.28
CA ALA A 200 12.46 10.17 5.22
C ALA A 200 13.53 11.28 5.18
N LEU A 201 13.89 11.84 6.34
CA LEU A 201 14.96 12.84 6.44
C LEU A 201 16.33 12.25 6.08
N LYS A 202 16.62 10.99 6.44
CA LYS A 202 17.83 10.26 6.00
C LYS A 202 17.88 10.14 4.49
N ARG A 203 16.76 9.78 3.84
CA ARG A 203 16.70 9.75 2.37
C ARG A 203 16.95 11.12 1.75
N ILE A 204 16.35 12.17 2.31
CA ILE A 204 16.55 13.55 1.84
C ILE A 204 18.01 13.96 1.96
N PHE A 205 18.65 13.66 3.10
CA PHE A 205 20.07 13.88 3.31
C PHE A 205 20.93 13.21 2.23
N ILE A 206 20.72 11.91 1.99
CA ILE A 206 21.46 11.14 0.96
C ILE A 206 21.25 11.71 -0.45
N LEU A 207 20.07 12.26 -0.74
CA LEU A 207 19.80 12.92 -2.03
C LEU A 207 20.48 14.28 -2.19
N CYS A 208 20.88 14.91 -1.08
CA CYS A 208 21.56 16.21 -1.08
C CYS A 208 23.08 16.08 -0.93
N ASP A 209 23.56 14.97 -0.36
CA ASP A 209 24.96 14.58 -0.30
C ASP A 209 25.40 14.06 -1.68
N HIS A 210 25.89 14.99 -2.51
CA HIS A 210 26.16 14.75 -3.91
C HIS A 210 27.48 14.00 -4.14
N ASP A 211 28.48 14.24 -3.29
CA ASP A 211 29.75 13.53 -3.34
C ASP A 211 29.77 12.24 -2.49
N ARG A 212 28.73 12.00 -1.69
CA ARG A 212 28.50 10.80 -0.87
C ARG A 212 29.56 10.61 0.20
N ASP A 213 30.08 11.69 0.73
CA ASP A 213 31.06 11.65 1.80
C ASP A 213 30.41 11.46 3.20
N GLY A 214 29.08 11.58 3.31
CA GLY A 214 28.34 11.43 4.56
C GLY A 214 28.17 12.74 5.35
N ALA A 215 28.50 13.89 4.76
CA ALA A 215 28.29 15.22 5.30
C ALA A 215 27.75 16.17 4.21
N LEU A 216 26.96 17.18 4.61
CA LEU A 216 26.59 18.27 3.71
C LEU A 216 27.60 19.40 3.85
N SER A 217 28.39 19.59 2.79
CA SER A 217 29.30 20.72 2.64
C SER A 217 28.54 22.07 2.65
N ASP A 218 29.26 23.19 2.74
CA ASP A 218 28.63 24.52 2.67
C ASP A 218 27.85 24.73 1.37
N ALA A 219 28.36 24.18 0.26
CA ALA A 219 27.73 24.26 -1.05
C ALA A 219 26.43 23.45 -1.09
N GLU A 220 26.46 22.18 -0.67
CA GLU A 220 25.29 21.30 -0.67
C GLU A 220 24.21 21.77 0.31
N LEU A 221 24.62 22.28 1.48
CA LEU A 221 23.69 22.85 2.45
C LEU A 221 23.01 24.11 1.89
N ASN A 222 23.73 24.94 1.15
CA ASN A 222 23.14 26.09 0.47
C ASN A 222 22.21 25.66 -0.69
N ASP A 223 22.59 24.66 -1.48
CA ASP A 223 21.76 24.14 -2.58
C ASP A 223 20.47 23.51 -2.05
N PHE A 224 20.56 22.77 -0.94
CA PHE A 224 19.41 22.27 -0.18
C PHE A 224 18.49 23.42 0.25
N GLN A 225 19.05 24.49 0.85
CA GLN A 225 18.26 25.65 1.26
C GLN A 225 17.55 26.29 0.07
N VAL A 226 18.26 26.56 -1.03
CA VAL A 226 17.70 27.18 -2.22
C VAL A 226 16.58 26.31 -2.79
N LYS A 227 16.77 24.99 -2.85
CA LYS A 227 15.76 24.04 -3.32
C LYS A 227 14.50 24.09 -2.46
N CYS A 228 14.63 24.06 -1.13
CA CYS A 228 13.49 23.98 -0.21
C CYS A 228 12.78 25.32 0.00
N PHE A 229 13.52 26.42 0.09
CA PHE A 229 13.00 27.71 0.55
C PHE A 229 13.13 28.84 -0.48
N ASN A 230 13.68 28.57 -1.66
CA ASN A 230 13.90 29.55 -2.73
C ASN A 230 14.72 30.78 -2.29
N ALA A 231 15.60 30.60 -1.31
CA ALA A 231 16.48 31.65 -0.79
C ALA A 231 17.83 31.05 -0.37
N PRO A 232 18.98 31.64 -0.77
CA PRO A 232 20.30 31.15 -0.34
C PRO A 232 20.62 31.56 1.10
N LEU A 233 21.52 30.82 1.75
CA LEU A 233 22.11 31.21 3.02
C LEU A 233 23.35 32.07 2.78
N GLN A 234 23.51 33.13 3.56
CA GLN A 234 24.77 33.84 3.66
C GLN A 234 25.82 32.96 4.36
N PRO A 235 27.12 33.07 4.03
CA PRO A 235 28.16 32.27 4.68
C PRO A 235 28.16 32.38 6.21
N SER A 236 27.84 33.56 6.76
CA SER A 236 27.69 33.77 8.21
C SER A 236 26.51 33.01 8.82
N GLU A 237 25.43 32.81 8.06
CA GLU A 237 24.27 32.04 8.49
C GLU A 237 24.58 30.54 8.52
N ILE A 238 25.32 30.03 7.52
CA ILE A 238 25.79 28.64 7.49
C ILE A 238 26.66 28.33 8.71
N VAL A 239 27.63 29.18 9.00
CA VAL A 239 28.48 29.05 10.20
C VAL A 239 27.61 29.11 11.47
N GLY A 240 26.60 29.99 11.49
CA GLY A 240 25.65 30.10 12.59
C GLY A 240 24.87 28.80 12.84
N VAL A 241 24.35 28.17 11.78
CA VAL A 241 23.63 26.88 11.85
C VAL A 241 24.55 25.78 12.37
N LYS A 242 25.74 25.64 11.79
CA LYS A 242 26.74 24.64 12.23
C LYS A 242 27.13 24.81 13.69
N ARG A 243 27.33 26.05 14.14
CA ARG A 243 27.62 26.36 15.55
C ARG A 243 26.49 25.94 16.48
N VAL A 244 25.24 26.24 16.14
CA VAL A 244 24.07 25.83 16.96
C VAL A 244 23.99 24.30 17.11
N VAL A 245 24.30 23.56 16.05
CA VAL A 245 24.37 22.09 16.10
C VAL A 245 25.53 21.65 16.98
N GLN A 246 26.74 22.15 16.71
CA GLN A 246 27.96 21.73 17.40
C GLN A 246 27.97 22.06 18.90
N GLU A 247 27.29 23.13 19.32
CA GLU A 247 27.12 23.50 20.74
C GLU A 247 26.30 22.47 21.53
N LYS A 248 25.34 21.80 20.89
CA LYS A 248 24.46 20.81 21.53
C LYS A 248 24.81 19.36 21.18
N LEU A 249 25.43 19.13 20.03
CA LEU A 249 25.73 17.82 19.48
C LEU A 249 27.05 17.88 18.70
N ARG A 250 28.14 17.49 19.36
CA ARG A 250 29.51 17.72 18.85
C ARG A 250 29.77 16.98 17.55
N GLU A 251 29.26 15.76 17.43
CA GLU A 251 29.30 14.88 16.26
C GLU A 251 28.31 15.28 15.15
N GLY A 252 27.48 16.28 15.38
CA GLY A 252 26.56 16.80 14.37
C GLY A 252 27.25 17.59 13.25
N VAL A 253 28.50 18.00 13.44
CA VAL A 253 29.31 18.70 12.45
C VAL A 253 30.73 18.12 12.48
N ASP A 254 31.26 17.76 11.31
CA ASP A 254 32.65 17.34 11.13
C ASP A 254 33.41 18.31 10.21
N ASP A 255 34.64 17.94 9.84
CA ASP A 255 35.52 18.77 8.99
C ASP A 255 34.97 18.95 7.56
N ARG A 256 34.04 18.09 7.13
CA ARG A 256 33.43 18.10 5.79
C ARG A 256 32.13 18.90 5.80
N GLY A 257 31.35 18.81 6.87
CA GLY A 257 30.18 19.66 7.04
C GLY A 257 29.16 19.17 8.05
N LEU A 258 27.88 19.37 7.73
CA LEU A 258 26.77 18.95 8.58
C LEU A 258 26.52 17.44 8.38
N THR A 259 26.70 16.63 9.43
CA THR A 259 26.50 15.18 9.34
C THR A 259 25.02 14.82 9.34
N LEU A 260 24.66 13.59 8.95
CA LEU A 260 23.27 13.10 9.04
C LEU A 260 22.69 13.28 10.46
N THR A 261 23.49 12.96 11.47
CA THR A 261 23.12 13.12 12.89
C THR A 261 22.82 14.59 13.22
N GLY A 262 23.63 15.52 12.72
CA GLY A 262 23.39 16.96 12.87
C GLY A 262 22.15 17.45 12.10
N PHE A 263 21.91 16.92 10.91
CA PHE A 263 20.74 17.23 10.10
C PHE A 263 19.44 16.80 10.77
N LEU A 264 19.38 15.57 11.30
CA LEU A 264 18.24 15.07 12.08
C LEU A 264 18.02 15.90 13.34
N PHE A 265 19.09 16.23 14.06
CA PHE A 265 19.03 17.09 15.25
C PHE A 265 18.45 18.48 14.93
N LEU A 266 18.86 19.09 13.82
CA LEU A 266 18.34 20.39 13.41
C LEU A 266 16.82 20.36 13.17
N HIS A 267 16.32 19.29 12.54
CA HIS A 267 14.88 19.10 12.32
C HIS A 267 14.11 18.84 13.62
N ALA A 268 14.67 18.07 14.55
CA ALA A 268 14.10 17.93 15.89
C ALA A 268 14.00 19.28 16.61
N LEU A 269 15.07 20.10 16.55
CA LEU A 269 15.11 21.44 17.14
C LEU A 269 14.06 22.39 16.53
N PHE A 270 13.79 22.30 15.22
CA PHE A 270 12.73 23.09 14.60
C PHE A 270 11.35 22.70 15.13
N ILE A 271 11.09 21.40 15.28
CA ILE A 271 9.82 20.89 15.79
C ILE A 271 9.61 21.30 17.25
N GLU A 272 10.62 21.15 18.10
CA GLU A 272 10.59 21.57 19.51
C GLU A 272 10.30 23.07 19.67
N LYS A 273 10.76 23.89 18.71
CA LYS A 273 10.51 25.35 18.69
C LYS A 273 9.17 25.72 18.03
N GLY A 274 8.30 24.76 17.73
CA GLY A 274 7.01 24.98 17.08
C GLY A 274 7.09 25.35 15.59
N ARG A 275 8.23 25.15 14.94
CA ARG A 275 8.48 25.49 13.53
C ARG A 275 8.29 24.29 12.60
N LEU A 276 7.18 23.57 12.78
CA LEU A 276 6.82 22.36 12.03
C LEU A 276 6.82 22.57 10.51
N GLU A 277 6.42 23.77 10.08
CA GLU A 277 6.39 24.21 8.67
C GLU A 277 7.73 24.03 7.96
N THR A 278 8.85 24.21 8.67
CA THR A 278 10.19 24.11 8.08
C THR A 278 10.45 22.67 7.66
N THR A 279 10.21 21.72 8.57
CA THR A 279 10.36 20.28 8.29
C THR A 279 9.36 19.81 7.23
N TRP A 280 8.10 20.23 7.30
CA TRP A 280 7.09 19.87 6.30
C TRP A 280 7.38 20.44 4.91
N THR A 281 7.92 21.65 4.82
CA THR A 281 8.34 22.25 3.54
C THR A 281 9.42 21.40 2.88
N VAL A 282 10.41 20.97 3.66
CA VAL A 282 11.46 20.05 3.19
C VAL A 282 10.85 18.74 2.71
N LEU A 283 10.05 18.06 3.55
CA LEU A 283 9.39 16.80 3.17
C LEU A 283 8.58 16.92 1.87
N ARG A 284 7.74 17.95 1.74
CA ARG A 284 6.92 18.17 0.55
C ARG A 284 7.73 18.48 -0.69
N LYS A 285 8.83 19.25 -0.56
CA LYS A 285 9.74 19.54 -1.68
C LYS A 285 10.37 18.27 -2.25
N PHE A 286 10.56 17.26 -1.41
CA PHE A 286 11.05 15.94 -1.80
C PHE A 286 9.93 14.92 -2.05
N GLY A 287 8.69 15.38 -2.19
CA GLY A 287 7.58 14.57 -2.68
C GLY A 287 6.82 13.76 -1.62
N TYR A 288 7.02 14.03 -0.32
CA TYR A 288 6.30 13.35 0.76
C TYR A 288 4.92 13.97 1.04
N ASN A 289 3.95 13.12 1.39
CA ASN A 289 2.62 13.48 1.90
C ASN A 289 2.58 13.54 3.45
N ASN A 290 1.39 13.75 4.02
CA ASN A 290 1.21 13.89 5.47
C ASN A 290 1.42 12.57 6.25
N GLU A 291 1.39 11.43 5.56
CA GLU A 291 1.69 10.11 6.10
C GLU A 291 3.19 9.77 6.05
N ILE A 292 4.01 10.71 5.54
CA ILE A 292 5.45 10.57 5.29
C ILE A 292 5.71 9.39 4.34
N ARG A 293 4.88 9.30 3.29
CA ARG A 293 5.13 8.47 2.10
C ARG A 293 5.30 9.36 0.89
N LEU A 294 6.08 8.91 -0.07
CA LEU A 294 6.18 9.59 -1.35
C LEU A 294 4.82 9.52 -2.06
N ARG A 295 4.40 10.63 -2.68
CA ARG A 295 3.11 10.69 -3.39
C ARG A 295 3.08 9.74 -4.58
N GLU A 296 1.96 9.02 -4.74
CA GLU A 296 1.76 7.96 -5.74
C GLU A 296 1.94 8.42 -7.19
N ASP A 297 1.65 9.70 -7.47
CA ASP A 297 1.77 10.31 -8.79
C ASP A 297 3.22 10.33 -9.33
N GLN A 298 4.20 10.00 -8.48
CA GLN A 298 5.61 9.93 -8.84
C GLN A 298 6.04 8.55 -9.37
N PHE A 299 5.28 7.48 -9.14
CA PHE A 299 5.80 6.12 -9.31
C PHE A 299 5.46 5.45 -10.62
N THR A 300 4.22 5.52 -11.10
CA THR A 300 3.84 5.04 -12.45
C THR A 300 2.41 5.48 -12.81
N PRO A 301 2.07 5.61 -14.11
CA PRO A 301 0.67 5.66 -14.54
C PRO A 301 -0.05 4.32 -14.26
N PRO A 302 -1.40 4.30 -14.21
CA PRO A 302 -2.15 3.08 -13.94
C PRO A 302 -1.77 1.94 -14.90
N ILE A 303 -1.36 0.80 -14.35
CA ILE A 303 -0.98 -0.39 -15.13
C ILE A 303 -2.24 -0.98 -15.80
N LYS A 304 -2.41 -0.69 -17.08
CA LYS A 304 -3.50 -1.26 -17.88
C LYS A 304 -3.11 -2.67 -18.33
N ARG A 305 -3.80 -3.68 -17.80
CA ARG A 305 -3.60 -5.09 -18.15
C ARG A 305 -4.92 -5.85 -18.26
N TYR A 306 -4.91 -6.94 -19.00
CA TYR A 306 -5.98 -7.93 -18.96
C TYR A 306 -5.85 -8.83 -17.71
N PRO A 307 -6.94 -9.44 -17.23
CA PRO A 307 -6.90 -10.25 -16.00
C PRO A 307 -5.96 -11.46 -16.05
N ASP A 308 -5.65 -11.98 -17.25
CA ASP A 308 -4.73 -13.11 -17.47
C ASP A 308 -3.28 -12.69 -17.75
N GLN A 309 -2.93 -11.43 -17.48
CA GLN A 309 -1.55 -10.93 -17.54
C GLN A 309 -1.00 -10.68 -16.14
N SER A 310 0.19 -11.19 -15.90
CA SER A 310 1.01 -10.91 -14.72
C SER A 310 1.88 -9.66 -14.95
N VAL A 311 2.35 -9.05 -13.87
CA VAL A 311 3.38 -8.01 -13.90
C VAL A 311 4.63 -8.61 -13.27
N GLU A 312 5.78 -8.40 -13.91
CA GLU A 312 7.07 -8.94 -13.49
C GLU A 312 8.11 -7.82 -13.50
N LEU A 313 9.15 -7.95 -12.66
CA LEU A 313 10.32 -7.07 -12.74
C LEU A 313 11.04 -7.28 -14.07
N THR A 314 11.65 -6.22 -14.59
CA THR A 314 12.55 -6.33 -15.74
C THR A 314 13.90 -6.89 -15.32
N ASN A 315 14.67 -7.44 -16.27
CA ASN A 315 16.01 -7.94 -16.00
C ASN A 315 16.92 -6.84 -15.42
N GLU A 316 16.76 -5.59 -15.84
CA GLU A 316 17.50 -4.45 -15.30
C GLU A 316 17.20 -4.23 -13.81
N ALA A 317 15.92 -4.26 -13.43
CA ALA A 317 15.52 -4.13 -12.03
C ALA A 317 16.02 -5.31 -11.18
N VAL A 318 15.97 -6.54 -11.71
CA VAL A 318 16.51 -7.73 -11.02
C VAL A 318 18.02 -7.64 -10.84
N GLU A 319 18.77 -7.19 -11.85
CA GLU A 319 20.22 -6.99 -11.74
C GLU A 319 20.58 -5.87 -10.74
N PHE A 320 19.78 -4.81 -10.67
CA PHE A 320 19.90 -3.81 -9.62
C PHE A 320 19.72 -4.43 -8.22
N LEU A 321 18.67 -5.24 -8.03
CA LEU A 321 18.42 -5.92 -6.76
C LEU A 321 19.57 -6.86 -6.37
N ARG A 322 20.17 -7.58 -7.33
CA ARG A 322 21.35 -8.42 -7.07
C ARG A 322 22.54 -7.59 -6.57
N LYS A 323 22.81 -6.44 -7.18
CA LYS A 323 23.89 -5.54 -6.74
C LYS A 323 23.64 -4.97 -5.35
N ILE A 324 22.40 -4.58 -5.09
CA ILE A 324 21.98 -4.07 -3.78
C ILE A 324 22.13 -5.15 -2.71
N PHE A 325 21.71 -6.39 -2.98
CA PHE A 325 21.91 -7.51 -2.06
C PHE A 325 23.38 -7.63 -1.64
N ILE A 326 24.29 -7.69 -2.63
CA ILE A 326 25.75 -7.83 -2.37
C ILE A 326 26.30 -6.63 -1.60
N THR A 327 25.73 -5.43 -1.80
CA THR A 327 26.18 -4.22 -1.12
C THR A 327 25.85 -4.24 0.38
N TYR A 328 24.72 -4.85 0.75
CA TYR A 328 24.21 -4.89 2.13
C TYR A 328 24.49 -6.20 2.87
N ASP A 329 24.95 -7.25 2.17
CA ASP A 329 25.50 -8.48 2.77
C ASP A 329 26.92 -8.18 3.29
N VAL A 330 26.98 -7.47 4.42
CA VAL A 330 28.22 -6.90 4.96
C VAL A 330 29.12 -7.99 5.52
N ASP A 331 28.53 -9.03 6.11
CA ASP A 331 29.30 -10.18 6.62
C ASP A 331 29.60 -11.25 5.56
N CYS A 332 29.09 -11.06 4.34
CA CYS A 332 29.32 -11.91 3.17
C CYS A 332 28.92 -13.37 3.42
N ASP A 333 27.88 -13.60 4.24
CA ASP A 333 27.37 -14.93 4.56
C ASP A 333 26.39 -15.46 3.49
N GLY A 334 26.06 -14.62 2.49
CA GLY A 334 25.14 -14.95 1.40
C GLY A 334 23.67 -14.81 1.78
N ALA A 335 23.34 -14.16 2.90
CA ALA A 335 21.99 -13.96 3.40
C ALA A 335 21.82 -12.65 4.18
N LEU A 336 20.87 -11.80 3.75
CA LEU A 336 20.57 -10.56 4.46
C LEU A 336 19.82 -10.83 5.77
N ARG A 337 20.46 -10.55 6.90
CA ARG A 337 19.85 -10.66 8.23
C ARG A 337 18.96 -9.47 8.53
N SER A 338 18.18 -9.54 9.61
CA SER A 338 17.26 -8.48 10.01
C SER A 338 17.92 -7.10 10.13
N ALA A 339 19.16 -7.02 10.62
CA ALA A 339 19.89 -5.76 10.73
C ALA A 339 20.31 -5.19 9.36
N GLU A 340 20.69 -6.05 8.41
CA GLU A 340 21.10 -5.66 7.06
C GLU A 340 19.89 -5.26 6.21
N LEU A 341 18.76 -5.98 6.35
CA LEU A 341 17.49 -5.59 5.76
C LEU A 341 16.99 -4.26 6.31
N GLU A 342 17.16 -4.00 7.60
CA GLU A 342 16.81 -2.72 8.22
C GLU A 342 17.67 -1.58 7.68
N ASP A 343 18.97 -1.79 7.44
CA ASP A 343 19.81 -0.77 6.82
C ASP A 343 19.48 -0.57 5.33
N LEU A 344 19.22 -1.66 4.59
CA LEU A 344 18.77 -1.63 3.20
C LEU A 344 17.50 -0.78 3.03
N PHE A 345 16.50 -0.99 3.90
CA PHE A 345 15.23 -0.26 3.86
C PHE A 345 15.22 0.98 4.77
N SER A 346 16.39 1.46 5.20
CA SER A 346 16.48 2.61 6.12
C SER A 346 16.02 3.94 5.54
N THR A 347 15.82 4.01 4.22
CA THR A 347 15.24 5.14 3.48
C THR A 347 13.78 4.92 3.08
N ALA A 348 13.24 3.71 3.30
CA ALA A 348 11.84 3.35 3.06
C ALA A 348 10.99 3.59 4.32
N PRO A 349 9.67 3.83 4.20
CA PRO A 349 8.80 4.11 5.35
C PRO A 349 8.81 3.02 6.41
N GLU A 350 8.89 1.77 5.95
CA GLU A 350 9.09 0.55 6.73
C GLU A 350 9.74 -0.52 5.83
N ASN A 351 10.17 -1.64 6.41
CA ASN A 351 10.59 -2.81 5.62
C ASN A 351 9.34 -3.49 5.02
N PRO A 352 9.19 -3.56 3.68
CA PRO A 352 8.00 -4.13 3.06
C PRO A 352 7.83 -5.63 3.33
N PHE A 353 8.86 -6.32 3.79
CA PHE A 353 8.85 -7.76 4.02
C PHE A 353 8.36 -8.18 5.41
N ASP A 354 8.21 -7.25 6.35
CA ASP A 354 7.75 -7.56 7.72
C ASP A 354 6.23 -7.73 7.82
N GLU A 355 5.49 -7.32 6.79
CA GLU A 355 4.02 -7.41 6.75
C GLU A 355 3.53 -8.71 6.09
N ALA A 356 2.33 -9.15 6.45
CA ALA A 356 1.65 -10.21 5.71
C ALA A 356 1.28 -9.73 4.28
N PRO A 357 1.38 -10.58 3.26
CA PRO A 357 1.72 -12.01 3.32
C PRO A 357 3.24 -12.31 3.28
N TYR A 358 4.10 -11.30 3.20
CA TYR A 358 5.52 -11.44 2.92
C TYR A 358 6.32 -12.08 4.06
N ALA A 359 6.05 -11.71 5.31
CA ALA A 359 6.85 -12.11 6.46
C ALA A 359 7.05 -13.63 6.60
N GLU A 360 6.06 -14.40 6.15
CA GLU A 360 6.07 -15.86 6.17
C GLU A 360 6.20 -16.50 4.78
N ALA A 361 6.35 -15.72 3.71
CA ALA A 361 6.27 -16.24 2.35
C ALA A 361 7.53 -16.95 1.86
N THR A 362 8.68 -16.81 2.52
CA THR A 362 9.93 -17.40 2.02
C THR A 362 10.75 -18.07 3.11
N GLU A 363 11.79 -18.77 2.68
CA GLU A 363 12.74 -19.45 3.57
C GLU A 363 13.67 -18.41 4.19
N LYS A 364 13.95 -18.60 5.48
CA LYS A 364 15.07 -17.94 6.14
C LYS A 364 16.14 -19.00 6.38
N THR A 365 17.40 -18.61 6.24
CA THR A 365 18.55 -19.48 6.57
C THR A 365 18.51 -19.86 8.05
N ALA A 366 19.38 -20.78 8.47
CA ALA A 366 19.48 -21.20 9.88
C ALA A 366 19.76 -20.04 10.85
N LEU A 367 20.30 -18.92 10.37
CA LEU A 367 20.56 -17.69 11.13
C LEU A 367 19.46 -16.63 10.92
N GLU A 368 18.29 -17.04 10.44
CA GLU A 368 17.14 -16.19 10.12
C GLU A 368 17.40 -15.12 9.02
N GLY A 369 18.43 -15.31 8.20
CA GLY A 369 18.76 -14.41 7.08
C GLY A 369 18.01 -14.77 5.79
N LEU A 370 17.83 -13.80 4.91
CA LEU A 370 17.18 -13.96 3.61
C LEU A 370 18.24 -14.18 2.52
N SER A 371 18.30 -15.38 1.93
CA SER A 371 19.23 -15.68 0.85
C SER A 371 18.97 -14.84 -0.41
N LEU A 372 19.91 -14.78 -1.36
CA LEU A 372 19.70 -14.05 -2.61
C LEU A 372 18.46 -14.54 -3.38
N ASP A 373 18.26 -15.85 -3.46
CA ASP A 373 17.08 -16.45 -4.12
C ASP A 373 15.79 -16.09 -3.38
N GLY A 374 15.80 -16.11 -2.03
CA GLY A 374 14.69 -15.66 -1.20
C GLY A 374 14.40 -14.17 -1.39
N PHE A 375 15.44 -13.33 -1.43
CA PHE A 375 15.33 -11.89 -1.62
C PHE A 375 14.67 -11.55 -2.97
N ILE A 376 15.18 -12.11 -4.07
CA ILE A 376 14.58 -11.91 -5.40
C ILE A 376 13.15 -12.47 -5.46
N SER A 377 12.90 -13.59 -4.80
CA SER A 377 11.56 -14.21 -4.72
C SER A 377 10.55 -13.31 -3.99
N MET A 378 10.96 -12.64 -2.92
CA MET A 378 10.13 -11.69 -2.18
C MET A 378 9.76 -10.46 -3.01
N TRP A 379 10.73 -9.93 -3.76
CA TRP A 379 10.48 -8.85 -4.72
C TRP A 379 9.53 -9.27 -5.85
N ALA A 380 9.69 -10.49 -6.38
CA ALA A 380 8.79 -11.05 -7.39
C ALA A 380 7.37 -11.23 -6.83
N LEU A 381 7.21 -11.71 -5.60
CA LEU A 381 5.91 -11.82 -4.93
C LEU A 381 5.26 -10.45 -4.74
N MET A 382 6.00 -9.47 -4.24
CA MET A 382 5.49 -8.10 -4.09
C MET A 382 5.08 -7.52 -5.44
N THR A 383 5.89 -7.69 -6.49
CA THR A 383 5.53 -7.22 -7.84
C THR A 383 4.28 -7.92 -8.40
N LEU A 384 4.09 -9.20 -8.10
CA LEU A 384 2.92 -9.96 -8.55
C LEU A 384 1.63 -9.47 -7.87
N LEU A 385 1.68 -9.22 -6.56
CA LEU A 385 0.53 -8.85 -5.73
C LEU A 385 0.23 -7.35 -5.78
N ASP A 386 1.27 -6.52 -5.66
CA ASP A 386 1.21 -5.07 -5.62
C ASP A 386 2.40 -4.44 -6.39
N PRO A 387 2.28 -4.33 -7.73
CA PRO A 387 3.34 -3.77 -8.55
C PRO A 387 3.73 -2.34 -8.19
N ILE A 388 2.77 -1.52 -7.73
CA ILE A 388 3.00 -0.11 -7.40
C ILE A 388 3.86 -0.03 -6.14
N ARG A 389 3.50 -0.78 -5.09
CA ARG A 389 4.31 -0.88 -3.87
C ARG A 389 5.71 -1.42 -4.15
N SER A 390 5.85 -2.34 -5.10
CA SER A 390 7.17 -2.82 -5.52
C SER A 390 8.01 -1.72 -6.16
N VAL A 391 7.45 -0.96 -7.10
CA VAL A 391 8.17 0.16 -7.73
C VAL A 391 8.50 1.26 -6.71
N GLU A 392 7.56 1.57 -5.81
CA GLU A 392 7.79 2.52 -4.71
C GLU A 392 9.00 2.09 -3.85
N SER A 393 9.03 0.81 -3.46
CA SER A 393 10.10 0.23 -2.66
C SER A 393 11.46 0.30 -3.37
N LEU A 394 11.50 0.04 -4.69
CA LEU A 394 12.72 0.18 -5.50
C LEU A 394 13.27 1.62 -5.47
N VAL A 395 12.38 2.63 -5.54
CA VAL A 395 12.79 4.04 -5.49
C VAL A 395 13.33 4.44 -4.12
N TYR A 396 12.79 3.88 -3.03
CA TYR A 396 13.34 4.14 -1.69
C TYR A 396 14.77 3.60 -1.55
N ILE A 397 15.05 2.39 -2.05
CA ILE A 397 16.38 1.77 -1.98
C ILE A 397 17.35 2.28 -3.07
N GLY A 398 16.98 3.32 -3.83
CA GLY A 398 17.89 4.02 -4.74
C GLY A 398 17.94 3.49 -6.17
N TYR A 399 16.86 2.89 -6.69
CA TYR A 399 16.77 2.55 -8.11
C TYR A 399 16.93 3.80 -8.98
N GLY A 400 17.99 3.84 -9.79
CA GLY A 400 18.37 5.00 -10.61
C GLY A 400 17.72 5.07 -11.99
N GLY A 401 17.05 4.01 -12.42
CA GLY A 401 16.31 3.98 -13.69
C GLY A 401 14.94 4.66 -13.59
N ASP A 402 14.27 4.84 -14.72
CA ASP A 402 12.87 5.32 -14.71
C ASP A 402 11.99 4.30 -13.98
N PRO A 403 11.25 4.67 -12.92
CA PRO A 403 10.41 3.74 -12.16
C PRO A 403 9.42 2.95 -13.04
N SER A 404 8.93 3.55 -14.13
CA SER A 404 7.99 2.89 -15.05
C SER A 404 8.62 1.77 -15.88
N SER A 405 9.94 1.78 -16.03
CA SER A 405 10.72 0.77 -16.76
C SER A 405 11.15 -0.42 -15.89
N ALA A 406 10.96 -0.34 -14.57
CA ALA A 406 11.36 -1.39 -13.64
C ALA A 406 10.47 -2.64 -13.73
N ILE A 407 9.27 -2.51 -14.28
CA ILE A 407 8.26 -3.56 -14.41
C ILE A 407 7.79 -3.70 -15.86
N HIS A 408 7.32 -4.89 -16.21
CA HIS A 408 6.67 -5.14 -17.49
C HIS A 408 5.41 -6.00 -17.34
N VAL A 409 4.45 -5.81 -18.25
CA VAL A 409 3.24 -6.62 -18.31
C VAL A 409 3.48 -7.80 -19.24
N THR A 410 3.32 -9.01 -18.72
CA THR A 410 3.49 -10.26 -19.47
C THR A 410 2.48 -10.41 -20.60
N ARG A 411 2.77 -11.29 -21.57
CA ARG A 411 1.79 -11.66 -22.60
C ARG A 411 0.59 -12.38 -21.97
N ARG A 412 -0.59 -12.24 -22.61
CA ARG A 412 -1.81 -12.94 -22.21
C ARG A 412 -1.60 -14.46 -22.23
N ARG A 413 -1.96 -15.16 -21.15
CA ARG A 413 -1.78 -16.62 -21.03
C ARG A 413 -2.46 -17.38 -22.17
N ARG A 414 -3.62 -16.93 -22.65
CA ARG A 414 -4.30 -17.56 -23.80
C ARG A 414 -3.42 -17.60 -25.08
N LEU A 415 -2.60 -16.57 -25.30
CA LEU A 415 -1.69 -16.52 -26.44
C LEU A 415 -0.48 -17.44 -26.24
N ASP A 416 0.05 -17.52 -25.01
CA ASP A 416 1.11 -18.47 -24.64
C ASP A 416 0.65 -19.91 -24.91
N ARG A 417 -0.58 -20.27 -24.50
CA ARG A 417 -1.17 -21.58 -24.78
C ARG A 417 -1.23 -21.87 -26.28
N LYS A 418 -1.69 -20.90 -27.09
CA LYS A 418 -1.81 -21.06 -28.55
C LYS A 418 -0.44 -21.23 -29.22
N LYS A 419 0.59 -20.56 -28.71
CA LYS A 419 1.96 -20.65 -29.21
C LYS A 419 2.76 -21.81 -28.60
N GLN A 420 2.24 -22.45 -27.56
CA GLN A 420 2.93 -23.49 -26.77
C GLN A 420 4.29 -23.02 -26.23
N GLN A 421 4.39 -21.74 -25.91
CA GLN A 421 5.62 -21.13 -25.41
C GLN A 421 5.25 -19.95 -24.50
N SER A 422 5.85 -19.90 -23.31
CA SER A 422 5.72 -18.77 -22.39
C SER A 422 7.09 -18.13 -22.16
N GLU A 423 7.10 -16.80 -22.06
CA GLU A 423 8.29 -16.00 -21.73
C GLU A 423 8.30 -15.57 -20.26
N ARG A 424 7.27 -15.98 -19.48
CA ARG A 424 7.14 -15.65 -18.06
C ARG A 424 8.29 -16.20 -17.24
N THR A 425 8.68 -15.45 -16.23
CA THR A 425 9.71 -15.86 -15.26
C THR A 425 9.11 -16.17 -13.90
N VAL A 426 7.90 -15.67 -13.62
CA VAL A 426 7.17 -15.89 -12.37
C VAL A 426 5.89 -16.67 -12.66
N TYR A 427 5.72 -17.82 -11.99
CA TYR A 427 4.53 -18.66 -12.12
C TYR A 427 3.77 -18.73 -10.81
N GLN A 428 2.45 -18.52 -10.86
CA GLN A 428 1.58 -18.64 -9.70
C GLN A 428 0.82 -19.98 -9.70
N CYS A 429 1.01 -20.75 -8.64
CA CYS A 429 0.36 -22.04 -8.42
C CYS A 429 -0.69 -21.93 -7.31
N PHE A 430 -1.94 -22.29 -7.61
CA PHE A 430 -2.99 -22.39 -6.59
C PHE A 430 -3.08 -23.81 -6.04
N VAL A 431 -2.98 -23.93 -4.73
CA VAL A 431 -2.97 -25.20 -4.02
C VAL A 431 -4.33 -25.42 -3.35
N PHE A 432 -5.11 -26.36 -3.89
CA PHE A 432 -6.41 -26.77 -3.43
C PHE A 432 -6.33 -28.11 -2.69
N GLY A 433 -7.35 -28.41 -1.89
CA GLY A 433 -7.45 -29.67 -1.17
C GLY A 433 -8.23 -29.52 0.15
N PRO A 434 -8.74 -30.62 0.71
CA PRO A 434 -9.49 -30.59 1.96
C PRO A 434 -8.60 -30.22 3.16
N LYS A 435 -9.24 -29.93 4.29
CA LYS A 435 -8.58 -29.82 5.59
C LYS A 435 -7.74 -31.07 5.87
N GLU A 436 -6.60 -30.88 6.52
CA GLU A 436 -5.65 -31.95 6.87
C GLU A 436 -5.01 -32.71 5.69
N SER A 437 -5.21 -32.29 4.44
CA SER A 437 -4.65 -33.01 3.28
C SER A 437 -3.14 -32.86 3.09
N GLY A 438 -2.49 -31.92 3.79
CA GLY A 438 -1.06 -31.67 3.67
C GLY A 438 -0.68 -30.45 2.82
N LYS A 439 -1.63 -29.59 2.41
CA LYS A 439 -1.37 -28.35 1.66
C LYS A 439 -0.27 -27.48 2.30
N SER A 440 -0.43 -27.14 3.57
CA SER A 440 0.52 -26.27 4.27
C SER A 440 1.88 -26.93 4.46
N ALA A 441 1.92 -28.26 4.57
CA ALA A 441 3.17 -29.01 4.62
C ALA A 441 3.92 -28.98 3.27
N LEU A 442 3.20 -29.02 2.14
CA LEU A 442 3.76 -28.81 0.80
C LEU A 442 4.31 -27.38 0.62
N LEU A 443 3.60 -26.36 1.12
CA LEU A 443 4.10 -24.98 1.09
C LEU A 443 5.36 -24.84 1.97
N ASN A 444 5.34 -25.38 3.19
CA ASN A 444 6.48 -25.31 4.10
C ASN A 444 7.71 -26.03 3.54
N SER A 445 7.55 -27.19 2.91
CA SER A 445 8.68 -27.89 2.31
C SER A 445 9.28 -27.13 1.11
N PHE A 446 8.49 -26.33 0.40
CA PHE A 446 8.99 -25.50 -0.70
C PHE A 446 9.96 -24.39 -0.23
N ILE A 447 9.78 -23.93 1.01
CA ILE A 447 10.59 -22.89 1.64
C ILE A 447 11.45 -23.45 2.78
N GLY A 448 11.83 -24.73 2.69
CA GLY A 448 12.79 -25.38 3.60
C GLY A 448 12.38 -25.47 5.07
N ARG A 449 11.11 -25.22 5.41
CA ARG A 449 10.62 -25.31 6.79
C ARG A 449 10.42 -26.76 7.20
N SER A 450 10.75 -27.05 8.45
CA SER A 450 10.50 -28.35 9.08
C SER A 450 9.02 -28.74 9.01
N PHE A 451 8.77 -30.05 8.96
CA PHE A 451 7.42 -30.60 9.03
C PHE A 451 6.75 -30.18 10.35
N PRO A 452 5.55 -29.57 10.32
CA PRO A 452 4.85 -29.17 11.54
C PRO A 452 4.27 -30.40 12.24
N GLU A 453 4.57 -30.58 13.53
CA GLU A 453 3.99 -31.68 14.33
C GLU A 453 2.52 -31.45 14.65
N GLU A 454 2.11 -30.18 14.79
CA GLU A 454 0.73 -29.79 15.08
C GLU A 454 0.02 -29.25 13.84
N TYR A 455 -1.25 -29.63 13.68
CA TYR A 455 -2.10 -29.08 12.63
C TYR A 455 -2.59 -27.68 13.02
N VAL A 456 -2.30 -26.71 12.17
CA VAL A 456 -2.86 -25.36 12.24
C VAL A 456 -3.76 -25.15 11.04
N ALA A 457 -5.03 -24.82 11.30
CA ALA A 457 -5.98 -24.53 10.23
C ALA A 457 -5.59 -23.22 9.51
N THR A 458 -5.72 -23.22 8.19
CA THR A 458 -5.47 -22.05 7.36
C THR A 458 -6.63 -21.05 7.49
N ILE A 459 -6.40 -19.93 8.18
CA ILE A 459 -7.42 -18.91 8.48
C ILE A 459 -7.46 -17.81 7.40
N GLY A 460 -6.48 -17.74 6.50
CA GLY A 460 -6.39 -16.73 5.44
C GLY A 460 -5.49 -17.13 4.27
N ASP A 461 -5.23 -16.20 3.35
CA ASP A 461 -4.33 -16.44 2.22
C ASP A 461 -2.90 -16.69 2.70
N ARG A 462 -2.37 -17.89 2.44
CA ARG A 462 -0.97 -18.26 2.73
C ARG A 462 -0.20 -18.37 1.43
N TYR A 463 1.00 -17.77 1.41
CA TYR A 463 1.90 -17.80 0.26
C TYR A 463 3.20 -18.51 0.61
N ALA A 464 3.81 -19.15 -0.37
CA ALA A 464 5.20 -19.61 -0.33
C ALA A 464 5.86 -19.29 -1.67
N VAL A 465 6.99 -18.60 -1.66
CA VAL A 465 7.72 -18.15 -2.85
C VAL A 465 9.20 -18.52 -2.75
N ASN A 466 9.71 -19.12 -3.83
CA ASN A 466 11.12 -19.46 -3.96
C ASN A 466 11.50 -19.63 -5.44
N VAL A 467 12.81 -19.70 -5.69
CA VAL A 467 13.37 -20.04 -7.01
C VAL A 467 13.35 -21.56 -7.21
N VAL A 468 12.99 -21.99 -8.41
CA VAL A 468 13.06 -23.38 -8.87
C VAL A 468 14.15 -23.48 -9.94
N HIS A 469 15.23 -24.19 -9.60
CA HIS A 469 16.40 -24.40 -10.46
C HIS A 469 16.17 -25.54 -11.47
N GLN A 470 15.81 -25.22 -12.71
CA GLN A 470 15.54 -26.25 -13.72
C GLN A 470 16.84 -26.97 -14.17
N PRO A 471 16.82 -28.30 -14.38
CA PRO A 471 18.02 -29.06 -14.79
C PRO A 471 18.66 -28.63 -16.12
N SER A 472 17.88 -28.04 -17.04
CA SER A 472 18.34 -27.68 -18.38
C SER A 472 17.70 -26.39 -18.91
N GLY A 473 17.39 -25.43 -18.04
CA GLY A 473 16.66 -24.21 -18.39
C GLY A 473 16.96 -23.05 -17.45
N PRO A 474 16.44 -21.84 -17.76
CA PRO A 474 16.55 -20.71 -16.87
C PRO A 474 15.79 -20.97 -15.55
N THR A 475 16.32 -20.43 -14.46
CA THR A 475 15.65 -20.45 -13.16
C THR A 475 14.31 -19.73 -13.24
N LYS A 476 13.28 -20.27 -12.58
CA LYS A 476 11.94 -19.69 -12.53
C LYS A 476 11.57 -19.40 -11.08
N THR A 477 10.82 -18.32 -10.84
CA THR A 477 10.22 -18.07 -9.53
C THR A 477 8.84 -18.71 -9.47
N LEU A 478 8.59 -19.54 -8.46
CA LEU A 478 7.29 -20.17 -8.23
C LEU A 478 6.65 -19.55 -6.99
N VAL A 479 5.40 -19.10 -7.14
CA VAL A 479 4.56 -18.57 -6.07
C VAL A 479 3.44 -19.56 -5.79
N LEU A 480 3.50 -20.29 -4.69
CA LEU A 480 2.41 -21.12 -4.19
C LEU A 480 1.43 -20.24 -3.40
N ARG A 481 0.13 -20.35 -3.68
CA ARG A 481 -0.94 -19.78 -2.88
C ARG A 481 -1.85 -20.90 -2.40
N GLU A 482 -1.96 -21.07 -1.09
CA GLU A 482 -2.91 -22.01 -0.50
C GLU A 482 -4.31 -21.43 -0.51
N ILE A 483 -5.29 -22.20 -1.01
CA ILE A 483 -6.70 -21.84 -0.98
C ILE A 483 -7.39 -22.65 0.15
N PRO A 484 -7.97 -21.99 1.18
CA PRO A 484 -8.69 -22.67 2.25
C PRO A 484 -9.92 -23.41 1.72
N GLU A 485 -10.18 -24.62 2.22
CA GLU A 485 -11.33 -25.45 1.79
C GLU A 485 -12.66 -24.69 1.88
N ASP A 486 -12.91 -24.03 3.01
CA ASP A 486 -14.17 -23.34 3.27
C ASP A 486 -14.40 -22.15 2.31
N GLY A 487 -13.32 -21.57 1.77
CA GLY A 487 -13.36 -20.42 0.87
C GLY A 487 -13.44 -20.77 -0.63
N VAL A 488 -13.29 -22.04 -1.01
CA VAL A 488 -13.17 -22.42 -2.44
C VAL A 488 -14.38 -21.99 -3.27
N LYS A 489 -15.61 -22.21 -2.76
CA LYS A 489 -16.84 -21.86 -3.51
C LYS A 489 -16.99 -20.36 -3.71
N GLU A 490 -16.73 -19.56 -2.67
CA GLU A 490 -16.75 -18.11 -2.76
C GLU A 490 -15.65 -17.61 -3.70
N PHE A 491 -14.44 -18.17 -3.60
CA PHE A 491 -13.34 -17.86 -4.47
C PHE A 491 -13.69 -18.09 -5.96
N LEU A 492 -14.18 -19.28 -6.31
CA LEU A 492 -14.52 -19.65 -7.69
C LEU A 492 -15.77 -18.94 -8.24
N SER A 493 -16.60 -18.36 -7.38
CA SER A 493 -17.74 -17.52 -7.82
C SER A 493 -17.30 -16.26 -8.57
N LYS A 494 -16.04 -15.82 -8.36
CA LYS A 494 -15.46 -14.66 -9.04
C LYS A 494 -15.10 -15.04 -10.47
N LYS A 495 -15.54 -14.22 -11.44
CA LYS A 495 -15.28 -14.44 -12.88
C LYS A 495 -13.77 -14.53 -13.22
N GLU A 496 -12.95 -13.82 -12.45
CA GLU A 496 -11.50 -13.74 -12.66
C GLU A 496 -10.71 -14.59 -11.66
N ALA A 497 -11.36 -15.50 -10.92
CA ALA A 497 -10.71 -16.30 -9.88
C ALA A 497 -9.43 -17.01 -10.38
N LEU A 498 -9.50 -17.64 -11.56
CA LEU A 498 -8.39 -18.39 -12.17
C LEU A 498 -7.54 -17.54 -13.13
N SER A 499 -7.78 -16.24 -13.24
CA SER A 499 -7.06 -15.42 -14.23
C SER A 499 -5.58 -15.31 -13.89
N ALA A 500 -5.23 -15.22 -12.61
CA ALA A 500 -3.84 -15.18 -12.13
C ALA A 500 -3.19 -16.58 -11.97
N CYS A 501 -3.97 -17.66 -12.01
CA CYS A 501 -3.48 -19.03 -11.78
C CYS A 501 -2.79 -19.60 -13.02
N ASP A 502 -1.48 -19.86 -12.95
CA ASP A 502 -0.74 -20.50 -14.04
C ASP A 502 -0.82 -22.04 -13.99
N VAL A 503 -1.00 -22.60 -12.79
CA VAL A 503 -1.16 -24.05 -12.55
C VAL A 503 -1.93 -24.29 -11.25
N ALA A 504 -2.81 -25.29 -11.24
CA ALA A 504 -3.55 -25.70 -10.06
C ALA A 504 -3.05 -27.05 -9.55
N VAL A 505 -2.82 -27.17 -8.26
CA VAL A 505 -2.42 -28.41 -7.59
C VAL A 505 -3.51 -28.83 -6.62
N PHE A 506 -3.94 -30.09 -6.71
CA PHE A 506 -4.96 -30.67 -5.84
C PHE A 506 -4.30 -31.68 -4.90
N VAL A 507 -4.20 -31.34 -3.63
CA VAL A 507 -3.56 -32.16 -2.60
C VAL A 507 -4.62 -32.95 -1.84
N HIS A 508 -4.53 -34.27 -1.85
CA HIS A 508 -5.32 -35.15 -1.01
C HIS A 508 -4.44 -36.01 -0.11
N ASP A 509 -5.02 -36.50 0.97
CA ASP A 509 -4.41 -37.51 1.85
C ASP A 509 -4.60 -38.89 1.19
N SER A 510 -3.51 -39.57 0.83
CA SER A 510 -3.53 -40.88 0.17
C SER A 510 -4.12 -41.99 1.04
N SER A 511 -4.15 -41.81 2.37
CA SER A 511 -4.70 -42.78 3.32
C SER A 511 -6.22 -42.63 3.53
N ARG A 512 -6.86 -41.59 2.97
CA ARG A 512 -8.26 -41.24 3.28
C ARG A 512 -9.12 -41.01 2.03
N GLU A 513 -10.08 -41.90 1.80
CA GLU A 513 -11.06 -41.79 0.70
C GLU A 513 -11.86 -40.47 0.69
N PRO A 514 -12.37 -39.93 1.83
CA PRO A 514 -13.08 -38.64 1.82
C PRO A 514 -12.21 -37.47 1.35
N SER A 515 -10.90 -37.56 1.59
CA SER A 515 -9.94 -36.54 1.16
C SER A 515 -9.81 -36.53 -0.37
N TRP A 516 -9.72 -37.72 -0.97
CA TRP A 516 -9.73 -37.92 -2.42
C TRP A 516 -11.02 -37.37 -3.06
N GLN A 517 -12.19 -37.79 -2.55
CA GLN A 517 -13.49 -37.36 -3.09
C GLN A 517 -13.59 -35.83 -3.11
N LYS A 518 -13.18 -35.18 -2.02
CA LYS A 518 -13.24 -33.72 -1.91
C LYS A 518 -12.25 -33.01 -2.85
N ALA A 519 -11.03 -33.52 -2.99
CA ALA A 519 -10.04 -32.95 -3.91
C ALA A 519 -10.50 -33.06 -5.37
N THR A 520 -11.12 -34.18 -5.75
CA THR A 520 -11.65 -34.37 -7.12
C THR A 520 -12.90 -33.53 -7.40
N GLU A 521 -13.77 -33.29 -6.41
CA GLU A 521 -14.87 -32.30 -6.53
C GLU A 521 -14.31 -30.91 -6.86
N MET A 522 -13.29 -30.46 -6.11
CA MET A 522 -12.64 -29.17 -6.36
C MET A 522 -11.97 -29.12 -7.74
N LEU A 523 -11.36 -30.22 -8.20
CA LEU A 523 -10.78 -30.30 -9.55
C LEU A 523 -11.83 -30.07 -10.63
N VAL A 524 -13.00 -30.70 -10.49
CA VAL A 524 -14.12 -30.53 -11.42
C VAL A 524 -14.64 -29.09 -11.39
N ASP A 525 -14.77 -28.49 -10.20
CA ASP A 525 -15.21 -27.10 -10.04
C ASP A 525 -14.24 -26.12 -10.71
N VAL A 526 -12.93 -26.28 -10.48
CA VAL A 526 -11.88 -25.45 -11.11
C VAL A 526 -11.87 -25.62 -12.63
N ALA A 527 -11.93 -26.85 -13.13
CA ALA A 527 -11.97 -27.12 -14.56
C ALA A 527 -13.22 -26.49 -15.21
N SER A 528 -14.39 -26.66 -14.60
CA SER A 528 -15.66 -26.10 -15.07
C SER A 528 -15.63 -24.56 -15.10
N GLN A 529 -15.06 -23.93 -14.07
CA GLN A 529 -14.89 -22.47 -14.01
C GLN A 529 -13.95 -21.99 -15.12
N GLY A 530 -12.83 -22.68 -15.32
CA GLY A 530 -11.86 -22.36 -16.37
C GLY A 530 -12.47 -22.41 -17.77
N GLU A 531 -13.27 -23.44 -18.06
CA GLU A 531 -14.02 -23.60 -19.32
C GLU A 531 -15.12 -22.54 -19.50
N ALA A 532 -15.78 -22.13 -18.42
CA ALA A 532 -16.83 -21.11 -18.45
C ALA A 532 -16.26 -19.71 -18.71
N THR A 533 -15.10 -19.39 -18.13
CA THR A 533 -14.49 -18.05 -18.15
C THR A 533 -13.43 -17.88 -19.23
N GLY A 534 -12.87 -18.98 -19.75
CA GLY A 534 -11.75 -18.99 -20.69
C GLY A 534 -10.37 -18.97 -20.03
N TYR A 535 -10.32 -19.00 -18.69
CA TYR A 535 -9.10 -19.07 -17.88
C TYR A 535 -8.71 -20.50 -17.53
N GLU A 536 -8.83 -21.43 -18.48
CA GLU A 536 -8.37 -22.82 -18.34
C GLU A 536 -6.93 -22.89 -17.79
N VAL A 537 -6.72 -23.74 -16.79
CA VAL A 537 -5.46 -23.92 -16.07
C VAL A 537 -5.02 -25.39 -16.12
N PRO A 538 -3.72 -25.68 -16.26
CA PRO A 538 -3.21 -27.03 -16.08
C PRO A 538 -3.40 -27.46 -14.62
N CYS A 539 -3.75 -28.73 -14.42
CA CYS A 539 -4.02 -29.31 -13.11
C CYS A 539 -3.13 -30.52 -12.84
N LEU A 540 -2.57 -30.57 -11.63
CA LEU A 540 -1.82 -31.72 -11.10
C LEU A 540 -2.50 -32.22 -9.82
N ILE A 541 -2.44 -33.53 -9.59
CA ILE A 541 -2.90 -34.13 -8.33
C ILE A 541 -1.68 -34.59 -7.53
N VAL A 542 -1.67 -34.30 -6.23
CA VAL A 542 -0.65 -34.76 -5.28
C VAL A 542 -1.31 -35.69 -4.27
N ALA A 543 -0.83 -36.93 -4.24
CA ALA A 543 -1.17 -37.93 -3.24
C ALA A 543 -0.21 -37.75 -2.06
N ALA A 544 -0.59 -36.90 -1.11
CA ALA A 544 0.21 -36.58 0.05
C ALA A 544 0.12 -37.65 1.13
N LYS A 545 1.11 -37.68 2.03
CA LYS A 545 1.27 -38.66 3.12
C LYS A 545 1.51 -40.07 2.61
N ASP A 546 2.31 -40.19 1.56
CA ASP A 546 2.74 -41.46 0.98
C ASP A 546 3.55 -42.36 1.95
N ASP A 547 3.90 -41.85 3.13
CA ASP A 547 4.44 -42.63 4.25
C ASP A 547 3.39 -43.47 4.99
N LEU A 548 2.09 -43.29 4.69
CA LEU A 548 0.98 -44.05 5.23
C LEU A 548 0.43 -45.04 4.20
N ASP A 549 -0.22 -46.11 4.68
CA ASP A 549 -0.89 -47.06 3.79
C ASP A 549 -2.03 -46.37 3.02
N PRO A 550 -2.11 -46.53 1.68
CA PRO A 550 -3.16 -45.93 0.89
C PRO A 550 -4.52 -46.59 1.17
N TYR A 551 -5.60 -45.85 0.93
CA TYR A 551 -6.96 -46.43 1.03
C TYR A 551 -7.19 -47.48 -0.08
N LEU A 552 -8.10 -48.43 0.17
CA LEU A 552 -8.22 -49.69 -0.59
C LEU A 552 -8.39 -49.53 -2.12
N THR A 553 -9.05 -48.47 -2.61
CA THR A 553 -9.35 -48.27 -4.03
C THR A 553 -8.59 -47.12 -4.67
N GLU A 554 -7.57 -46.58 -4.00
CA GLU A 554 -6.80 -45.40 -4.46
C GLU A 554 -6.35 -45.51 -5.91
N ILE A 555 -5.69 -46.62 -6.27
CA ILE A 555 -5.12 -46.82 -7.62
C ILE A 555 -6.23 -46.86 -8.68
N GLN A 556 -7.36 -47.47 -8.38
CA GLN A 556 -8.48 -47.59 -9.32
C GLN A 556 -9.15 -46.23 -9.53
N ASP A 557 -9.38 -45.50 -8.44
CA ASP A 557 -10.02 -44.19 -8.46
C ASP A 557 -9.13 -43.14 -9.15
N SER A 558 -7.83 -43.14 -8.85
CA SER A 558 -6.84 -42.24 -9.45
C SER A 558 -6.69 -42.46 -10.95
N THR A 559 -6.61 -43.73 -11.38
CA THR A 559 -6.54 -44.09 -12.79
C THR A 559 -7.78 -43.61 -13.56
N ARG A 560 -8.97 -43.82 -12.98
CA ARG A 560 -10.24 -43.40 -13.59
C ARG A 560 -10.30 -41.88 -13.78
N VAL A 561 -10.03 -41.10 -12.74
CA VAL A 561 -10.07 -39.62 -12.83
C VAL A 561 -9.02 -39.08 -13.81
N SER A 562 -7.80 -39.63 -13.78
CA SER A 562 -6.72 -39.20 -14.68
C SER A 562 -7.09 -39.42 -16.16
N GLN A 563 -7.68 -40.58 -16.48
CA GLN A 563 -8.16 -40.88 -17.84
C GLN A 563 -9.37 -40.04 -18.24
N ASP A 564 -10.34 -39.88 -17.35
CA ASP A 564 -11.57 -39.14 -17.62
C ASP A 564 -11.30 -37.65 -17.84
N MET A 565 -10.40 -37.06 -17.05
CA MET A 565 -10.06 -35.64 -17.13
C MET A 565 -8.91 -35.35 -18.11
N GLY A 566 -8.14 -36.36 -18.53
CA GLY A 566 -6.99 -36.20 -19.42
C GLY A 566 -5.79 -35.53 -18.75
N ILE A 567 -5.54 -35.86 -17.47
CA ILE A 567 -4.42 -35.33 -16.68
C ILE A 567 -3.44 -36.44 -16.29
N GLU A 568 -2.27 -36.06 -15.81
CA GLU A 568 -1.26 -37.00 -15.31
C GLU A 568 -1.76 -37.74 -14.04
N ALA A 569 -1.23 -38.94 -13.82
CA ALA A 569 -1.52 -39.71 -12.60
C ALA A 569 -1.06 -38.95 -11.33
N PRO A 570 -1.73 -39.15 -10.17
CA PRO A 570 -1.35 -38.50 -8.93
C PRO A 570 0.13 -38.70 -8.59
N ILE A 571 0.74 -37.62 -8.11
CA ILE A 571 2.16 -37.60 -7.75
C ILE A 571 2.26 -37.99 -6.26
N PRO A 572 2.81 -39.17 -5.93
CA PRO A 572 3.02 -39.56 -4.54
C PRO A 572 4.02 -38.63 -3.88
N LEU A 573 3.72 -38.20 -2.65
CA LEU A 573 4.55 -37.29 -1.89
C LEU A 573 4.43 -37.57 -0.38
N SER A 574 5.55 -37.81 0.29
CA SER A 574 5.62 -37.72 1.74
C SER A 574 6.47 -36.53 2.16
N THR A 575 5.83 -35.56 2.81
CA THR A 575 6.56 -34.42 3.38
C THR A 575 7.33 -34.75 4.65
N LYS A 576 7.13 -35.95 5.20
CA LYS A 576 7.89 -36.45 6.34
C LYS A 576 9.19 -37.13 5.93
N LEU A 577 9.20 -37.80 4.78
CA LEU A 577 10.35 -38.58 4.30
C LEU A 577 11.37 -37.76 3.48
N GLY A 578 11.05 -36.52 3.11
CA GLY A 578 12.03 -35.58 2.56
C GLY A 578 12.19 -35.56 1.03
N ASP A 579 11.39 -36.30 0.26
CA ASP A 579 11.54 -36.37 -1.20
C ASP A 579 10.71 -35.30 -1.93
N PHE A 580 11.23 -34.06 -1.96
CA PHE A 580 10.49 -32.89 -2.46
C PHE A 580 10.97 -32.36 -3.81
N SER A 581 12.16 -32.75 -4.25
CA SER A 581 12.85 -32.04 -5.34
C SER A 581 12.11 -32.13 -6.68
N ASN A 582 11.31 -33.18 -6.92
CA ASN A 582 10.65 -33.40 -8.21
C ASN A 582 9.31 -32.65 -8.36
N ILE A 583 8.55 -32.43 -7.28
CA ILE A 583 7.18 -31.87 -7.41
C ILE A 583 7.20 -30.44 -7.94
N PHE A 584 8.07 -29.58 -7.42
CA PHE A 584 8.13 -28.17 -7.84
C PHE A 584 8.60 -28.02 -9.29
N HIS A 585 9.50 -28.88 -9.75
CA HIS A 585 9.87 -28.96 -11.17
C HIS A 585 8.68 -29.36 -12.05
N ARG A 586 7.86 -30.33 -11.62
CA ARG A 586 6.66 -30.73 -12.36
C ARG A 586 5.62 -29.61 -12.41
N ILE A 587 5.44 -28.87 -11.30
CA ILE A 587 4.55 -27.70 -11.24
C ILE A 587 5.00 -26.64 -12.27
N VAL A 588 6.30 -26.27 -12.26
CA VAL A 588 6.83 -25.30 -13.22
C VAL A 588 6.69 -25.81 -14.66
N ARG A 589 7.00 -27.09 -14.91
CA ARG A 589 6.87 -27.69 -16.25
C ARG A 589 5.43 -27.66 -16.76
N ALA A 590 4.45 -27.93 -15.90
CA ALA A 590 3.04 -27.86 -16.22
C ALA A 590 2.61 -26.42 -16.55
N ALA A 591 3.13 -25.42 -15.83
CA ALA A 591 2.89 -24.01 -16.10
C ALA A 591 3.51 -23.53 -17.43
N GLU A 592 4.70 -24.04 -17.78
CA GLU A 592 5.37 -23.76 -19.06
C GLU A 592 4.67 -24.44 -20.25
N HIS A 593 4.13 -25.63 -20.04
CA HIS A 593 3.48 -26.46 -21.07
C HIS A 593 2.01 -26.74 -20.73
N PRO A 594 1.17 -25.70 -20.55
CA PRO A 594 -0.18 -25.85 -20.00
C PRO A 594 -1.08 -26.73 -20.87
N HIS A 595 -0.81 -26.82 -22.18
CA HIS A 595 -1.58 -27.63 -23.12
C HIS A 595 -1.51 -29.15 -22.86
N LEU A 596 -0.56 -29.62 -22.03
CA LEU A 596 -0.39 -31.04 -21.70
C LEU A 596 -1.22 -31.49 -20.50
N SER A 597 -1.68 -30.56 -19.66
CA SER A 597 -2.25 -30.89 -18.34
C SER A 597 -3.54 -30.14 -18.03
N ILE A 598 -4.17 -29.47 -19.01
CA ILE A 598 -5.49 -28.84 -18.81
C ILE A 598 -6.56 -29.94 -18.80
N PRO A 599 -7.32 -30.09 -17.69
CA PRO A 599 -8.38 -31.07 -17.61
C PRO A 599 -9.54 -30.72 -18.54
N GLU A 600 -10.23 -31.73 -19.06
CA GLU A 600 -11.45 -31.57 -19.83
C GLU A 600 -12.64 -32.21 -19.12
N THR A 601 -13.62 -31.39 -18.73
CA THR A 601 -14.86 -31.91 -18.14
C THR A 601 -15.74 -32.57 -19.20
N SER A 602 -16.69 -33.42 -18.78
CA SER A 602 -17.67 -34.02 -19.70
C SER A 602 -18.47 -32.95 -20.45
N ALA A 603 -18.91 -31.90 -19.75
CA ALA A 603 -19.58 -30.74 -20.33
C ALA A 603 -18.68 -29.98 -21.32
N GLY A 604 -17.40 -29.80 -20.97
CA GLY A 604 -16.38 -29.21 -21.82
C GLY A 604 -16.17 -29.97 -23.11
N LYS A 605 -16.05 -31.30 -23.04
CA LYS A 605 -15.94 -32.19 -24.22
C LYS A 605 -17.14 -32.05 -25.14
N THR A 606 -18.36 -32.08 -24.61
CA THR A 606 -19.60 -31.89 -25.40
C THR A 606 -19.64 -30.51 -26.05
N ARG A 607 -19.27 -29.45 -25.32
CA ARG A 607 -19.24 -28.08 -25.84
C ARG A 607 -18.21 -27.90 -26.95
N LYS A 608 -17.00 -28.46 -26.79
CA LYS A 608 -15.95 -28.46 -27.83
C LYS A 608 -16.41 -29.21 -29.08
N GLN A 609 -17.08 -30.36 -28.91
CA GLN A 609 -17.63 -31.14 -30.02
C GLN A 609 -18.73 -30.36 -30.76
N TYR A 610 -19.64 -29.72 -30.03
CA TYR A 610 -20.66 -28.84 -30.60
C TYR A 610 -20.05 -27.67 -31.38
N HIS A 611 -19.06 -26.96 -30.80
CA HIS A 611 -18.36 -25.88 -31.49
C HIS A 611 -17.61 -26.35 -32.74
N ARG A 612 -16.99 -27.54 -32.73
CA ARG A 612 -16.37 -28.12 -33.93
C ARG A 612 -17.39 -28.36 -35.05
N ILE A 613 -18.58 -28.86 -34.70
CA ILE A 613 -19.66 -29.09 -35.66
C ILE A 613 -20.16 -27.76 -36.23
N VAL A 614 -20.45 -26.77 -35.37
CA VAL A 614 -20.90 -25.44 -35.81
C VAL A 614 -19.86 -24.75 -36.69
N ASN A 615 -18.58 -24.78 -36.31
CA ASN A 615 -17.52 -24.17 -37.11
C ASN A 615 -17.35 -24.85 -38.47
N ARG A 616 -17.43 -26.19 -38.53
CA ARG A 616 -17.44 -26.92 -39.82
C ARG A 616 -18.62 -26.49 -40.68
N SER A 617 -19.83 -26.41 -40.11
CA SER A 617 -21.02 -25.96 -40.81
C SER A 617 -20.90 -24.52 -41.33
N LEU A 618 -20.35 -23.59 -40.54
CA LEU A 618 -20.10 -22.21 -40.96
C LEU A 618 -19.08 -22.13 -42.11
N VAL A 619 -18.02 -22.94 -42.07
CA VAL A 619 -17.06 -23.05 -43.18
C VAL A 619 -17.76 -23.54 -44.45
N PHE A 620 -18.58 -24.59 -44.37
CA PHE A 620 -19.35 -25.07 -45.53
C PHE A 620 -20.32 -24.03 -46.08
N ILE A 621 -21.01 -23.28 -45.22
CA ILE A 621 -21.92 -22.19 -45.64
C ILE A 621 -21.12 -21.07 -46.33
N SER A 622 -19.98 -20.66 -45.78
CA SER A 622 -19.15 -19.60 -46.36
C SER A 622 -18.54 -19.98 -47.71
N VAL A 623 -18.07 -21.22 -47.85
CA VAL A 623 -17.57 -21.76 -49.13
C VAL A 623 -18.71 -21.86 -50.15
N GLY A 624 -19.89 -22.37 -49.74
CA GLY A 624 -21.07 -22.44 -50.59
C GLY A 624 -21.55 -21.07 -51.08
N ALA A 625 -21.56 -20.07 -50.20
CA ALA A 625 -21.91 -18.69 -50.54
C ALA A 625 -20.89 -18.08 -51.52
N ALA A 626 -19.59 -18.28 -51.30
CA ALA A 626 -18.55 -17.81 -52.21
C ALA A 626 -18.69 -18.44 -53.61
N VAL A 627 -18.93 -19.75 -53.68
CA VAL A 627 -19.17 -20.46 -54.95
C VAL A 627 -20.44 -19.94 -55.65
N ALA A 628 -21.52 -19.70 -54.91
CA ALA A 628 -22.76 -19.16 -55.48
C ALA A 628 -22.58 -17.73 -56.01
N VAL A 629 -21.82 -16.88 -55.32
CA VAL A 629 -21.50 -15.51 -55.76
C VAL A 629 -20.64 -15.54 -57.03
N VAL A 630 -19.60 -16.37 -57.06
CA VAL A 630 -18.74 -16.54 -58.25
C VAL A 630 -19.56 -17.12 -59.42
N GLY A 631 -20.41 -18.11 -59.15
CA GLY A 631 -21.32 -18.70 -60.14
C GLY A 631 -22.33 -17.69 -60.71
N MET A 632 -22.94 -16.86 -59.87
CA MET A 632 -23.82 -15.78 -60.31
C MET A 632 -23.08 -14.71 -61.11
N ALA A 633 -21.87 -14.33 -60.72
CA ALA A 633 -21.05 -13.38 -61.46
C ALA A 633 -20.69 -13.94 -62.84
N ALA A 634 -20.24 -15.20 -62.91
CA ALA A 634 -19.95 -15.88 -64.17
C ALA A 634 -21.20 -16.01 -65.06
N TYR A 635 -22.36 -16.35 -64.48
CA TYR A 635 -23.63 -16.41 -65.21
C TYR A 635 -24.07 -15.04 -65.74
N ARG A 636 -23.94 -13.96 -64.96
CA ARG A 636 -24.23 -12.60 -65.41
C ARG A 636 -23.32 -12.16 -66.55
N VAL A 637 -22.03 -12.49 -66.49
CA VAL A 637 -21.08 -12.23 -67.59
C VAL A 637 -21.46 -13.03 -68.85
N TYR A 638 -21.83 -14.30 -68.70
CA TYR A 638 -22.30 -15.13 -69.80
C TYR A 638 -23.59 -14.61 -70.43
N ALA A 639 -24.59 -14.26 -69.61
CA ALA A 639 -25.87 -13.71 -70.07
C ALA A 639 -25.71 -12.34 -70.76
N ALA A 640 -24.82 -11.48 -70.25
CA ALA A 640 -24.48 -10.22 -70.89
C ALA A 640 -23.85 -10.43 -72.28
N ARG A 641 -22.91 -11.39 -72.40
CA ARG A 641 -22.30 -11.75 -73.70
C ARG A 641 -23.30 -12.31 -74.70
N LYS A 642 -24.26 -13.12 -74.24
CA LYS A 642 -25.32 -13.69 -75.08
C LYS A 642 -26.31 -12.64 -75.57
N ASN A 643 -26.66 -11.66 -74.74
CA ASN A 643 -27.58 -10.58 -75.13
C ASN A 643 -26.92 -9.52 -76.02
N SER A 644 -25.60 -9.40 -76.01
CA SER A 644 -24.85 -8.55 -76.96
C SER A 644 -24.59 -9.20 -78.32
N SER A 645 -24.93 -10.48 -78.50
CA SER A 645 -24.71 -11.23 -79.76
C SER A 645 -26.02 -11.53 -80.52
N SER A 646 -27.10 -10.81 -80.23
CA SER A 646 -28.41 -11.02 -80.86
C SER A 646 -28.94 -9.78 -81.54
#